data_AF-A0A9D5MCQ6-F1
#
_entry.id   AF-A0A9D5MCQ6-F1
#
_cell.length_a   1.000
_cell.length_b   1.000
_cell.length_c   1.000
_cell.angle_alpha   90.00
_cell.angle_beta   90.00
_cell.angle_gamma   90.00
#
_symmetry.space_group_name_H-M   'P 1'
#
loop_
_entity.id
_entity.type
_entity.pdbx_description
1 polymer ?
#
loop_
_entity_poly.entity_id
_entity_poly.type
_entity_poly.pdbx_seq_one_letter_code
_entity_poly.pdbx_strand_id
1 'polypeptide(L)'
;MKRLLVLLLGLLFLASAVTAEESSSVAVNTKEHVFLGSYEQDNNPDNGGEPIEWIPIDYSEGKTLLISKYALDCQGFNTVKEDTDWKSSSIRTWLNDAFFNAAFTGEEQTAVLPTTVSNGANEQNPAWTGRITEDTIDRVFLLSYREVNSYFPGTNDRKTSGTEYARSKGAKFLGFTTIGYGETDWWLRSPGAAANEAAYVGVVRDINTKGVSDKVGIRPAIWLDASVDRSFFQYEQYVKASQFEAEGKYEDAANIFETLGTYNGSVECTRRVRYLHAQKATAENDYNTALRLYELIGDYEDSFIQARACRYALAVEKQDAGEYETAAKMFEKAGQYKDSMSRLKQCYEKLGIPIYYFGTEAVSTGVDTGYSKSEVINGNDRHFGWRLGQFFTSGFTRVTTNDAGQPVFIKTLGDSVTLWFDIEQNIDALNNNTNLVINGDANGYNQYFGVKKTNFGRGTLIVRHTNYQNNKGAPQIYTDYLLAKGTSGADTKVVLHEEGDYEVVLDYEIADNDITHFTNKYGNYQISVAFSVRNGNCMVYPFDVLTGAELQNTSITENGFSLDLARSRYLDINVKRSVIVEGPAGMIEDERFNRPAKDGDQYTAEGIYTISVSNRYTGESTTKTIFVGSDALLQEYIAHGFSPDRLK
;
A
#
# COMPACT_ATOMS: atom_id res chain seq x y z
N MET A 1 -24.80 6.21 -10.85
CA MET A 1 -25.75 7.00 -10.02
C MET A 1 -26.22 6.17 -8.82
N LYS A 2 -25.53 6.29 -7.69
CA LYS A 2 -25.99 5.92 -6.33
C LYS A 2 -25.00 6.51 -5.32
N ARG A 3 -25.40 7.66 -4.74
CA ARG A 3 -25.11 8.22 -3.41
C ARG A 3 -23.70 8.03 -2.83
N LEU A 4 -22.87 9.07 -2.93
CA LEU A 4 -21.86 9.43 -1.93
C LEU A 4 -22.33 10.75 -1.30
N LEU A 5 -22.76 10.72 -0.04
CA LEU A 5 -23.07 11.91 0.75
C LEU A 5 -21.89 12.09 1.71
N VAL A 6 -20.83 12.74 1.24
CA VAL A 6 -19.74 13.22 2.10
C VAL A 6 -20.20 14.56 2.66
N LEU A 7 -20.28 14.66 3.99
CA LEU A 7 -20.56 15.89 4.72
C LEU A 7 -19.39 16.86 4.50
N LEU A 8 -19.57 17.76 3.55
CA LEU A 8 -18.69 18.90 3.29
C LEU A 8 -19.18 20.06 4.18
N LEU A 9 -18.65 20.18 5.40
CA LEU A 9 -18.67 21.45 6.13
C LEU A 9 -17.48 22.30 5.64
N GLY A 10 -17.55 22.71 4.38
CA GLY A 10 -16.69 23.76 3.83
C GLY A 10 -17.27 25.11 4.23
N LEU A 11 -16.60 25.82 5.14
CA LEU A 11 -16.90 27.21 5.43
C LEU A 11 -16.74 28.05 4.15
N LEU A 12 -17.85 28.63 3.68
CA LEU A 12 -17.82 29.79 2.80
C LEU A 12 -17.24 30.98 3.58
N PHE A 13 -16.07 31.48 3.17
CA PHE A 13 -15.74 32.89 3.34
C PHE A 13 -15.58 33.53 1.95
N LEU A 14 -16.58 34.32 1.57
CA LEU A 14 -16.52 35.23 0.44
C LEU A 14 -15.46 36.30 0.72
N ALA A 15 -14.40 36.30 -0.08
CA ALA A 15 -13.48 37.41 -0.19
C ALA A 15 -14.24 38.64 -0.69
N SER A 16 -14.31 39.70 0.13
CA SER A 16 -14.59 41.05 -0.32
C SER A 16 -13.33 41.87 -0.15
N ALA A 17 -12.83 42.41 -1.26
CA ALA A 17 -11.65 43.26 -1.30
C ALA A 17 -11.85 44.52 -0.44
N VAL A 18 -10.91 44.78 0.46
CA VAL A 18 -10.83 46.03 1.23
C VAL A 18 -9.90 47.00 0.50
N THR A 19 -10.41 48.20 0.20
CA THR A 19 -9.61 49.41 0.01
C THR A 19 -9.55 50.19 1.33
N ALA A 20 -8.43 50.85 1.55
CA ALA A 20 -7.92 51.32 2.84
C ALA A 20 -8.64 52.51 3.54
N GLU A 21 -8.37 52.56 4.85
CA GLU A 21 -8.33 53.68 5.83
C GLU A 21 -9.61 54.48 6.20
N GLU A 22 -10.06 54.34 7.46
CA GLU A 22 -9.94 55.38 8.50
C GLU A 22 -10.38 54.85 9.89
N SER A 23 -9.77 55.41 10.95
CA SER A 23 -9.95 55.02 12.35
C SER A 23 -11.34 55.35 12.91
N SER A 24 -12.01 54.37 13.53
CA SER A 24 -12.85 54.63 14.71
C SER A 24 -13.02 53.34 15.52
N SER A 25 -13.08 53.51 16.85
CA SER A 25 -13.09 52.48 17.89
C SER A 25 -13.93 51.24 17.58
N VAL A 26 -13.28 50.09 17.45
CA VAL A 26 -13.93 48.78 17.39
C VAL A 26 -14.58 48.50 18.75
N ALA A 27 -15.91 48.57 18.81
CA ALA A 27 -16.66 47.90 19.85
C ALA A 27 -16.48 46.38 19.62
N VAL A 28 -15.55 45.78 20.38
CA VAL A 28 -15.28 44.34 20.37
C VAL A 28 -16.54 43.62 20.85
N ASN A 29 -17.18 42.87 19.95
CA ASN A 29 -18.34 42.04 20.25
C ASN A 29 -17.86 40.78 20.99
N THR A 30 -17.95 40.77 22.30
CA THR A 30 -17.39 39.74 23.21
C THR A 30 -18.19 38.43 23.21
N LYS A 31 -18.06 37.62 22.15
CA LYS A 31 -18.42 36.18 22.10
C LYS A 31 -17.52 35.41 21.13
N GLU A 32 -16.21 35.47 21.31
CA GLU A 32 -15.31 34.57 20.59
C GLU A 32 -15.37 33.17 21.22
N HIS A 33 -15.68 32.17 20.40
CA HIS A 33 -15.63 30.77 20.79
C HIS A 33 -14.17 30.36 20.93
N VAL A 34 -13.80 29.75 22.06
CA VAL A 34 -12.42 29.31 22.32
C VAL A 34 -12.32 27.82 22.03
N PHE A 35 -11.35 27.41 21.21
CA PHE A 35 -11.05 26.00 20.98
C PHE A 35 -9.78 25.64 21.74
N LEU A 36 -9.87 24.61 22.59
CA LEU A 36 -8.75 24.17 23.41
C LEU A 36 -8.95 22.69 23.75
N GLY A 37 -7.93 21.90 23.50
CA GLY A 37 -8.01 20.46 23.68
C GLY A 37 -8.94 19.77 22.67
N SER A 38 -8.93 18.44 22.71
CA SER A 38 -9.78 17.58 21.90
C SER A 38 -10.41 16.47 22.73
N TYR A 39 -11.62 16.07 22.39
CA TYR A 39 -12.30 14.95 23.04
C TYR A 39 -13.23 14.28 22.05
N GLU A 40 -13.50 13.00 22.26
CA GLU A 40 -14.45 12.23 21.45
C GLU A 40 -15.86 12.82 21.57
N GLN A 41 -16.46 13.24 20.46
CA GLN A 41 -17.77 13.88 20.43
C GLN A 41 -18.72 13.26 19.39
N ASP A 42 -18.21 12.66 18.31
CA ASP A 42 -19.02 12.08 17.23
C ASP A 42 -19.25 10.55 17.34
N ASN A 43 -18.58 9.89 18.31
CA ASN A 43 -18.62 8.45 18.55
C ASN A 43 -17.96 7.62 17.43
N ASN A 44 -16.93 8.17 16.79
CA ASN A 44 -16.06 7.53 15.81
C ASN A 44 -14.60 7.49 16.31
N PRO A 45 -14.17 6.46 17.04
CA PRO A 45 -12.83 6.43 17.62
C PRO A 45 -11.68 6.41 16.58
N ASP A 46 -11.99 6.14 15.31
CA ASP A 46 -10.99 6.00 14.24
C ASP A 46 -10.47 7.36 13.71
N ASN A 47 -11.21 8.46 13.93
CA ASN A 47 -10.80 9.81 13.48
C ASN A 47 -10.16 10.66 14.60
N GLY A 48 -10.10 10.15 15.84
CA GLY A 48 -9.56 10.87 17.00
C GLY A 48 -10.49 11.97 17.54
N GLY A 49 -10.15 12.54 18.69
CA GLY A 49 -11.02 13.53 19.35
C GLY A 49 -11.25 14.80 18.53
N GLU A 50 -12.48 15.31 18.55
CA GLU A 50 -12.84 16.60 17.99
C GLU A 50 -12.40 17.76 18.90
N PRO A 51 -12.04 18.92 18.33
CA PRO A 51 -11.76 20.14 19.09
C PRO A 51 -12.89 20.46 20.08
N ILE A 52 -12.54 20.69 21.34
CA ILE A 52 -13.53 21.09 22.34
C ILE A 52 -13.80 22.59 22.17
N GLU A 53 -15.07 22.92 21.95
CA GLU A 53 -15.53 24.29 21.89
C GLU A 53 -15.94 24.79 23.28
N TRP A 54 -15.37 25.92 23.70
CA TRP A 54 -15.56 26.54 25.01
C TRP A 54 -16.23 27.91 24.90
N ILE A 55 -17.06 28.22 25.88
CA ILE A 55 -17.76 29.49 26.04
C ILE A 55 -17.08 30.27 27.18
N PRO A 56 -16.55 31.48 26.91
CA PRO A 56 -16.11 32.40 27.96
C PRO A 56 -17.30 32.91 28.78
N ILE A 57 -17.22 32.76 30.09
CA ILE A 57 -18.29 33.15 31.03
C ILE A 57 -17.83 34.10 32.13
N ASP A 58 -16.53 34.28 32.34
CA ASP A 58 -15.97 35.28 33.24
C ASP A 58 -14.55 35.69 32.83
N TYR A 59 -14.16 36.93 33.16
CA TYR A 59 -12.83 37.48 32.94
C TYR A 59 -12.32 38.13 34.21
N SER A 60 -11.21 37.64 34.77
CA SER A 60 -10.67 38.13 36.03
C SER A 60 -9.15 38.05 36.05
N GLU A 61 -8.49 39.17 36.39
CA GLU A 61 -7.05 39.22 36.70
C GLU A 61 -6.13 38.48 35.68
N GLY A 62 -6.36 38.67 34.38
CA GLY A 62 -5.56 38.03 33.32
C GLY A 62 -5.89 36.56 33.06
N LYS A 63 -7.05 36.09 33.55
CA LYS A 63 -7.56 34.73 33.35
C LYS A 63 -8.99 34.78 32.82
N THR A 64 -9.39 33.73 32.13
CA THR A 64 -10.75 33.58 31.57
C THR A 64 -11.38 32.28 32.08
N LEU A 65 -12.57 32.37 32.65
CA LEU A 65 -13.37 31.19 32.98
C LEU A 65 -14.10 30.71 31.72
N LEU A 66 -13.86 29.46 31.38
CA LEU A 66 -14.45 28.79 30.25
C LEU A 66 -15.34 27.64 30.72
N ILE A 67 -16.44 27.42 30.02
CA ILE A 67 -17.26 26.21 30.15
C ILE A 67 -17.43 25.56 28.79
N SER A 68 -17.39 24.22 28.71
CA SER A 68 -17.63 23.54 27.44
C SER A 68 -19.00 23.92 26.87
N LYS A 69 -19.09 24.12 25.56
CA LYS A 69 -20.35 24.45 24.89
C LYS A 69 -21.35 23.29 25.00
N TYR A 70 -20.84 22.08 24.83
CA TYR A 70 -21.60 20.83 24.88
C TYR A 70 -21.33 20.05 26.17
N ALA A 71 -22.26 19.18 26.55
CA ALA A 71 -21.97 18.11 27.48
C ALA A 71 -21.19 17.01 26.73
N LEU A 72 -19.91 16.83 27.09
CA LEU A 72 -18.94 16.06 26.30
C LEU A 72 -19.05 14.55 26.54
N ASP A 73 -19.42 14.14 27.74
CA ASP A 73 -19.56 12.73 28.17
C ASP A 73 -20.80 12.61 29.11
N CYS A 74 -21.15 11.39 29.52
CA CYS A 74 -22.21 11.08 30.46
C CYS A 74 -21.78 10.03 31.49
N GLN A 75 -21.71 10.43 32.76
CA GLN A 75 -21.40 9.51 33.86
C GLN A 75 -22.10 9.84 35.17
N GLY A 76 -21.95 8.94 36.15
CA GLY A 76 -22.39 9.19 37.52
C GLY A 76 -21.46 10.20 38.19
N PHE A 77 -22.03 11.05 39.05
CA PHE A 77 -21.23 11.89 39.95
C PHE A 77 -20.28 11.03 40.81
N ASN A 78 -20.76 9.88 41.27
CA ASN A 78 -19.97 8.84 41.89
C ASN A 78 -20.29 7.46 41.29
N THR A 79 -19.35 6.52 41.32
CA THR A 79 -19.55 5.16 40.77
C THR A 79 -20.57 4.35 41.55
N VAL A 80 -20.70 4.61 42.85
CA VAL A 80 -21.62 3.91 43.76
C VAL A 80 -22.58 4.88 44.44
N LYS A 81 -23.77 4.39 44.77
CA LYS A 81 -24.82 5.17 45.44
C LYS A 81 -24.57 5.25 46.94
N GLU A 82 -23.69 6.15 47.34
CA GLU A 82 -23.29 6.35 48.74
C GLU A 82 -23.20 7.83 49.11
N ASP A 83 -22.89 8.10 50.38
CA ASP A 83 -22.56 9.45 50.84
C ASP A 83 -21.24 9.93 50.19
N THR A 84 -21.30 11.00 49.40
CA THR A 84 -20.13 11.55 48.71
C THR A 84 -20.25 13.05 48.54
N ASP A 85 -19.11 13.73 48.59
CA ASP A 85 -18.96 15.14 48.24
C ASP A 85 -18.13 15.30 46.95
N TRP A 86 -17.94 16.55 46.49
CA TRP A 86 -17.10 16.82 45.32
C TRP A 86 -15.67 16.30 45.49
N LYS A 87 -15.05 16.56 46.64
CA LYS A 87 -13.66 16.20 46.95
C LYS A 87 -13.40 14.70 46.77
N SER A 88 -14.33 13.87 47.23
CA SER A 88 -14.23 12.41 47.25
C SER A 88 -14.87 11.73 46.03
N SER A 89 -15.54 12.50 45.17
CA SER A 89 -16.27 11.95 44.02
C SER A 89 -15.38 11.34 42.95
N SER A 90 -15.85 10.25 42.34
CA SER A 90 -15.17 9.67 41.18
C SER A 90 -15.15 10.61 39.96
N ILE A 91 -16.17 11.45 39.79
CA ILE A 91 -16.23 12.41 38.66
C ILE A 91 -15.12 13.47 38.74
N ARG A 92 -14.83 13.99 39.94
CA ARG A 92 -13.71 14.95 40.15
C ARG A 92 -12.38 14.30 39.83
N THR A 93 -12.18 13.06 40.30
CA THR A 93 -10.97 12.27 40.05
C THR A 93 -10.77 12.09 38.55
N TRP A 94 -11.82 11.66 37.83
CA TRP A 94 -11.75 11.51 36.38
C TRP A 94 -11.49 12.83 35.65
N LEU A 95 -12.16 13.93 36.03
CA LEU A 95 -12.00 15.25 35.42
C LEU A 95 -10.56 15.78 35.52
N ASN A 96 -9.91 15.59 36.66
CA ASN A 96 -8.57 16.12 36.93
C ASN A 96 -7.43 15.16 36.62
N ASP A 97 -7.74 13.92 36.21
CA ASP A 97 -6.76 12.92 35.81
C ASP A 97 -7.04 12.45 34.37
N ALA A 98 -7.81 11.38 34.19
CA ALA A 98 -8.02 10.75 32.88
C ALA A 98 -8.55 11.71 31.81
N PHE A 99 -9.55 12.56 32.12
CA PHE A 99 -10.06 13.54 31.16
C PHE A 99 -9.03 14.62 30.86
N PHE A 100 -8.41 15.23 31.88
CA PHE A 100 -7.44 16.31 31.68
C PHE A 100 -6.23 15.86 30.86
N ASN A 101 -5.70 14.67 31.14
CA ASN A 101 -4.55 14.11 30.45
C ASN A 101 -4.87 13.67 29.02
N ALA A 102 -6.11 13.26 28.75
CA ALA A 102 -6.55 12.89 27.41
C ALA A 102 -6.95 14.11 26.56
N ALA A 103 -7.57 15.11 27.19
CA ALA A 103 -8.19 16.22 26.49
C ALA A 103 -7.21 17.31 26.06
N PHE A 104 -6.13 17.51 26.82
CA PHE A 104 -5.20 18.63 26.61
C PHE A 104 -3.78 18.12 26.37
N THR A 105 -3.10 18.69 25.38
CA THR A 105 -1.66 18.43 25.17
C THR A 105 -0.83 19.00 26.30
N GLY A 106 0.45 18.61 26.42
CA GLY A 106 1.34 19.12 27.46
C GLY A 106 1.41 20.66 27.49
N GLU A 107 1.46 21.30 26.32
CA GLU A 107 1.43 22.75 26.16
C GLU A 107 0.11 23.35 26.63
N GLU A 108 -1.03 22.80 26.20
CA GLU A 108 -2.36 23.26 26.60
C GLU A 108 -2.59 23.09 28.11
N GLN A 109 -2.09 22.00 28.70
CA GLN A 109 -2.18 21.75 30.13
C GLN A 109 -1.49 22.83 30.97
N THR A 110 -0.43 23.49 30.45
CA THR A 110 0.23 24.60 31.17
C THR A 110 -0.64 25.85 31.25
N ALA A 111 -1.56 26.04 30.30
CA ALA A 111 -2.48 27.17 30.29
C ALA A 111 -3.70 26.96 31.19
N VAL A 112 -4.04 25.70 31.51
CA VAL A 112 -5.15 25.38 32.41
C VAL A 112 -4.71 25.52 33.87
N LEU A 113 -5.30 26.51 34.55
CA LEU A 113 -4.84 26.94 35.86
C LEU A 113 -5.40 26.08 37.01
N PRO A 114 -4.56 25.65 37.97
CA PRO A 114 -5.06 25.09 39.21
C PRO A 114 -5.81 26.19 39.98
N THR A 115 -7.07 25.92 40.31
CA THR A 115 -7.98 26.89 40.91
C THR A 115 -8.58 26.34 42.18
N THR A 116 -8.54 27.13 43.25
CA THR A 116 -9.28 26.83 44.48
C THR A 116 -10.78 27.02 44.20
N VAL A 117 -11.54 25.93 44.12
CA VAL A 117 -12.99 25.96 43.96
C VAL A 117 -13.67 25.76 45.30
N SER A 118 -14.61 26.65 45.59
CA SER A 118 -15.40 26.61 46.81
C SER A 118 -16.49 25.55 46.73
N ASN A 119 -16.59 24.72 47.77
CA ASN A 119 -17.57 23.62 47.87
C ASN A 119 -18.45 23.71 49.13
N GLY A 120 -18.23 24.72 49.96
CA GLY A 120 -18.81 24.86 51.31
C GLY A 120 -20.13 25.63 51.37
N ALA A 121 -20.47 26.09 52.58
CA ALA A 121 -21.73 26.80 52.88
C ALA A 121 -21.97 28.07 52.07
N ASN A 122 -20.88 28.72 51.69
CA ASN A 122 -20.83 29.91 50.86
C ASN A 122 -21.34 29.69 49.42
N GLU A 123 -21.58 28.44 49.01
CA GLU A 123 -22.24 28.08 47.75
C GLU A 123 -23.78 28.25 47.79
N GLN A 124 -24.37 28.49 48.97
CA GLN A 124 -25.77 28.87 49.15
C GLN A 124 -26.80 27.98 48.41
N ASN A 125 -26.51 26.69 48.25
CA ASN A 125 -27.46 25.76 47.65
C ASN A 125 -28.62 25.48 48.63
N PRO A 126 -29.88 25.81 48.29
CA PRO A 126 -31.01 25.64 49.20
C PRO A 126 -31.33 24.17 49.51
N ALA A 127 -30.90 23.23 48.66
CA ALA A 127 -31.05 21.80 48.93
C ALA A 127 -30.04 21.28 49.96
N TRP A 128 -28.99 22.05 50.28
CA TRP A 128 -27.90 21.59 51.15
C TRP A 128 -28.30 21.59 52.62
N THR A 129 -28.07 20.46 53.28
CA THR A 129 -28.51 20.19 54.67
C THR A 129 -27.43 20.41 55.74
N GLY A 130 -26.39 21.20 55.45
CA GLY A 130 -25.37 21.60 56.43
C GLY A 130 -24.21 20.62 56.63
N ARG A 131 -23.87 19.85 55.59
CA ARG A 131 -22.73 18.90 55.58
C ARG A 131 -21.41 19.63 55.43
N ILE A 132 -20.41 19.37 56.28
CA ILE A 132 -19.09 19.99 56.12
C ILE A 132 -18.41 19.42 54.87
N THR A 133 -18.19 20.28 53.90
CA THR A 133 -17.44 20.03 52.67
C THR A 133 -16.24 20.96 52.61
N GLU A 134 -15.16 20.52 51.97
CA GLU A 134 -13.92 21.29 51.88
C GLU A 134 -13.68 21.82 50.46
N ASP A 135 -13.06 22.98 50.37
CA ASP A 135 -12.58 23.54 49.12
C ASP A 135 -11.49 22.63 48.52
N THR A 136 -11.42 22.62 47.19
CA THR A 136 -10.47 21.78 46.44
C THR A 136 -9.66 22.64 45.48
N ILE A 137 -8.46 22.18 45.11
CA ILE A 137 -7.69 22.78 44.02
C ILE A 137 -7.87 21.89 42.81
N ASP A 138 -8.53 22.42 41.78
CA ASP A 138 -8.92 21.69 40.58
C ASP A 138 -8.47 22.47 39.33
N ARG A 139 -8.07 21.73 38.29
CA ARG A 139 -7.82 22.28 36.95
C ARG A 139 -9.07 22.23 36.09
N VAL A 140 -9.81 21.13 36.20
CA VAL A 140 -11.10 20.93 35.54
C VAL A 140 -12.15 20.68 36.61
N PHE A 141 -13.23 21.44 36.58
CA PHE A 141 -14.30 21.34 37.57
C PHE A 141 -15.68 21.45 36.92
N LEU A 142 -16.72 21.19 37.69
CA LEU A 142 -18.10 21.51 37.32
C LEU A 142 -18.51 22.78 38.03
N LEU A 143 -19.33 23.62 37.40
CA LEU A 143 -19.84 24.82 38.06
C LEU A 143 -20.66 24.46 39.31
N SER A 144 -20.70 25.36 40.29
CA SER A 144 -21.56 25.21 41.46
C SER A 144 -22.96 25.75 41.22
N TYR A 145 -23.87 25.43 42.14
CA TYR A 145 -25.19 26.05 42.21
C TYR A 145 -25.13 27.58 42.17
N ARG A 146 -24.23 28.18 42.95
CA ARG A 146 -24.07 29.64 43.00
C ARG A 146 -23.54 30.20 41.70
N GLU A 147 -22.49 29.60 41.14
CA GLU A 147 -21.90 30.04 39.87
C GLU A 147 -22.89 29.93 38.72
N VAL A 148 -23.68 28.85 38.63
CA VAL A 148 -24.72 28.73 37.60
C VAL A 148 -25.77 29.81 37.73
N ASN A 149 -26.22 30.14 38.95
CA ASN A 149 -27.17 31.23 39.14
C ASN A 149 -26.57 32.61 38.85
N SER A 150 -25.26 32.78 39.05
CA SER A 150 -24.54 34.04 38.79
C SER A 150 -24.26 34.25 37.30
N TYR A 151 -23.70 33.25 36.63
CA TYR A 151 -23.27 33.33 35.22
C TYR A 151 -24.42 33.04 34.25
N PHE A 152 -25.43 32.27 34.66
CA PHE A 152 -26.61 31.93 33.86
C PHE A 152 -27.91 32.29 34.61
N PRO A 153 -28.18 33.59 34.85
CA PRO A 153 -29.35 34.05 35.58
C PRO A 153 -30.66 33.80 34.80
N GLY A 154 -30.60 33.81 33.46
CA GLY A 154 -31.72 33.40 32.61
C GLY A 154 -31.80 31.88 32.52
N THR A 155 -33.00 31.32 32.73
CA THR A 155 -33.22 29.86 32.63
C THR A 155 -32.88 29.32 31.24
N ASN A 156 -33.06 30.12 30.18
CA ASN A 156 -32.65 29.73 28.83
C ASN A 156 -31.13 29.67 28.63
N ASP A 157 -30.34 30.39 29.42
CA ASP A 157 -28.88 30.45 29.27
C ASP A 157 -28.19 29.18 29.79
N ARG A 158 -28.92 28.39 30.60
CA ARG A 158 -28.48 27.11 31.19
C ARG A 158 -28.56 25.93 30.23
N LYS A 159 -29.19 26.13 29.06
CA LYS A 159 -29.33 25.10 28.04
C LYS A 159 -27.98 24.63 27.55
N THR A 160 -27.85 23.32 27.38
CA THR A 160 -26.71 22.69 26.73
C THR A 160 -27.20 21.50 25.94
N SER A 161 -26.54 21.23 24.82
CA SER A 161 -26.74 20.00 24.07
C SER A 161 -25.65 19.00 24.41
N GLY A 162 -25.96 17.71 24.42
CA GLY A 162 -24.95 16.66 24.58
C GLY A 162 -24.37 16.22 23.24
N THR A 163 -23.13 15.75 23.25
CA THR A 163 -22.45 15.16 22.08
C THR A 163 -23.03 13.77 21.74
N GLU A 164 -22.72 13.23 20.55
CA GLU A 164 -23.10 11.85 20.21
C GLU A 164 -22.40 10.84 21.13
N TYR A 165 -21.16 11.12 21.50
CA TYR A 165 -20.44 10.35 22.50
C TYR A 165 -21.16 10.37 23.86
N ALA A 166 -21.57 11.53 24.38
CA ALA A 166 -22.34 11.60 25.62
C ALA A 166 -23.65 10.78 25.53
N ARG A 167 -24.32 10.79 24.37
CA ARG A 167 -25.51 9.97 24.11
C ARG A 167 -25.19 8.48 24.18
N SER A 168 -24.10 8.04 23.54
CA SER A 168 -23.68 6.63 23.56
C SER A 168 -23.35 6.14 24.98
N LYS A 169 -22.95 7.07 25.87
CA LYS A 169 -22.72 6.83 27.31
C LYS A 169 -23.98 6.91 28.19
N GLY A 170 -25.14 7.20 27.60
CA GLY A 170 -26.44 7.14 28.26
C GLY A 170 -27.05 8.49 28.65
N ALA A 171 -26.56 9.61 28.11
CA ALA A 171 -27.21 10.91 28.32
C ALA A 171 -28.63 10.91 27.72
N LYS A 172 -29.55 11.56 28.43
CA LYS A 172 -30.95 11.72 27.98
C LYS A 172 -31.06 12.99 27.15
N PHE A 173 -31.71 12.90 26.00
CA PHE A 173 -31.87 13.99 25.04
C PHE A 173 -33.36 14.35 24.94
N LEU A 174 -33.68 15.64 25.04
CA LEU A 174 -35.02 16.17 24.80
C LEU A 174 -35.02 17.05 23.54
N GLY A 175 -35.96 16.78 22.64
CA GLY A 175 -36.10 17.44 21.34
C GLY A 175 -35.15 16.87 20.28
N PHE A 176 -35.69 16.49 19.12
CA PHE A 176 -34.87 16.19 17.94
C PHE A 176 -34.54 17.51 17.24
N THR A 177 -33.27 17.87 17.14
CA THR A 177 -32.84 18.89 16.18
C THR A 177 -32.24 18.21 14.97
N THR A 178 -32.38 18.84 13.80
CA THR A 178 -31.96 18.37 12.48
C THR A 178 -30.42 18.20 12.33
N ILE A 179 -29.65 18.41 13.41
CA ILE A 179 -28.17 18.43 13.42
C ILE A 179 -27.56 17.55 14.53
N GLY A 180 -28.30 16.59 15.11
CA GLY A 180 -27.70 15.59 15.99
C GLY A 180 -27.40 16.03 17.43
N TYR A 181 -27.78 17.24 17.86
CA TYR A 181 -27.55 17.70 19.24
C TYR A 181 -28.89 18.07 19.91
N GLY A 182 -29.39 17.21 20.80
CA GLY A 182 -30.56 17.48 21.64
C GLY A 182 -30.15 17.97 23.03
N GLU A 183 -31.06 18.69 23.70
CA GLU A 183 -30.81 19.27 25.02
C GLU A 183 -30.63 18.15 26.06
N THR A 184 -29.63 18.27 26.95
CA THR A 184 -29.33 17.24 27.96
C THR A 184 -29.11 17.82 29.37
N ASP A 185 -29.33 16.98 30.37
CA ASP A 185 -29.06 17.28 31.77
C ASP A 185 -27.54 17.36 31.99
N TRP A 186 -27.06 18.24 32.88
CA TRP A 186 -25.64 18.30 33.22
C TRP A 186 -25.35 18.51 34.72
N TRP A 187 -24.30 17.85 35.22
CA TRP A 187 -23.93 17.85 36.64
C TRP A 187 -23.38 19.20 37.12
N LEU A 188 -23.64 19.51 38.40
CA LEU A 188 -22.97 20.57 39.17
C LEU A 188 -22.12 19.94 40.27
N ARG A 189 -21.08 20.65 40.74
CA ARG A 189 -20.27 20.16 41.87
C ARG A 189 -20.96 20.27 43.24
N SER A 190 -22.10 20.96 43.30
CA SER A 190 -22.82 21.20 44.56
C SER A 190 -23.55 19.96 45.08
N PRO A 191 -23.56 19.73 46.42
CA PRO A 191 -24.31 18.61 47.02
C PRO A 191 -25.82 18.68 46.75
N GLY A 192 -26.51 17.54 46.77
CA GLY A 192 -27.97 17.44 46.63
C GLY A 192 -28.74 17.52 47.95
N ALA A 193 -30.02 17.12 47.90
CA ALA A 193 -30.95 17.18 49.03
C ALA A 193 -30.70 16.04 50.04
N ALA A 194 -30.23 14.90 49.53
CA ALA A 194 -29.82 13.75 50.33
C ALA A 194 -28.31 13.48 50.22
N ALA A 195 -27.82 12.61 51.10
CA ALA A 195 -26.41 12.27 51.22
C ALA A 195 -25.75 11.73 49.94
N ASN A 196 -26.55 11.00 49.20
CA ASN A 196 -26.20 10.29 47.98
C ASN A 196 -26.80 10.99 46.75
N GLU A 197 -27.00 12.31 46.82
CA GLU A 197 -27.46 13.14 45.71
C GLU A 197 -26.49 14.29 45.44
N ALA A 198 -26.43 14.71 44.18
CA ALA A 198 -25.73 15.91 43.72
C ALA A 198 -26.69 16.81 42.94
N ALA A 199 -26.36 18.10 42.86
CA ALA A 199 -27.14 19.06 42.08
C ALA A 199 -26.84 18.90 40.58
N TYR A 200 -27.86 19.11 39.75
CA TYR A 200 -27.72 19.11 38.30
C TYR A 200 -28.67 20.14 37.68
N VAL A 201 -28.34 20.61 36.48
CA VAL A 201 -29.25 21.42 35.66
C VAL A 201 -30.04 20.46 34.78
N GLY A 202 -31.37 20.48 34.94
CA GLY A 202 -32.26 19.67 34.12
C GLY A 202 -32.50 20.28 32.74
N VAL A 203 -32.92 19.45 31.78
CA VAL A 203 -33.28 19.93 30.43
C VAL A 203 -34.42 20.97 30.45
N VAL A 204 -35.31 20.91 31.45
CA VAL A 204 -36.36 21.91 31.69
C VAL A 204 -35.86 23.18 32.40
N ARG A 205 -34.53 23.33 32.56
CA ARG A 205 -33.78 24.53 32.95
C ARG A 205 -33.76 24.85 34.46
N ASP A 206 -34.41 24.03 35.26
CA ASP A 206 -34.37 24.10 36.71
C ASP A 206 -33.16 23.36 37.29
N ILE A 207 -32.63 23.87 38.40
CA ILE A 207 -31.59 23.17 39.17
C ILE A 207 -32.29 22.23 40.14
N ASN A 208 -32.01 20.93 40.03
CA ASN A 208 -32.62 19.88 40.85
C ASN A 208 -31.52 18.99 41.44
N THR A 209 -31.93 17.95 42.19
CA THR A 209 -31.01 16.97 42.78
C THR A 209 -31.29 15.58 42.19
N LYS A 210 -30.23 14.78 42.06
CA LYS A 210 -30.31 13.44 41.48
C LYS A 210 -29.30 12.52 42.14
N GLY A 211 -29.57 11.22 42.13
CA GLY A 211 -28.70 10.24 42.77
C GLY A 211 -27.29 10.27 42.18
N VAL A 212 -26.26 10.22 43.02
CA VAL A 212 -24.86 10.36 42.57
C VAL A 212 -24.43 9.27 41.58
N SER A 213 -25.07 8.10 41.60
CA SER A 213 -24.82 7.01 40.63
C SER A 213 -25.59 7.15 39.32
N ASP A 214 -26.49 8.13 39.19
CA ASP A 214 -27.30 8.31 37.98
C ASP A 214 -26.47 8.92 36.85
N LYS A 215 -26.77 8.52 35.61
CA LYS A 215 -26.11 9.08 34.42
C LYS A 215 -26.65 10.48 34.09
N VAL A 216 -25.75 11.46 34.03
CA VAL A 216 -26.01 12.85 33.64
C VAL A 216 -24.83 13.36 32.82
N GLY A 217 -25.08 14.29 31.90
CA GLY A 217 -24.05 14.90 31.06
C GLY A 217 -22.99 15.64 31.87
N ILE A 218 -21.78 15.69 31.32
CA ILE A 218 -20.64 16.37 31.92
C ILE A 218 -20.32 17.61 31.13
N ARG A 219 -20.38 18.76 31.78
CA ARG A 219 -20.07 20.06 31.20
C ARG A 219 -18.90 20.68 31.96
N PRO A 220 -17.64 20.33 31.62
CA PRO A 220 -16.47 20.83 32.34
C PRO A 220 -16.31 22.34 32.22
N ALA A 221 -15.68 22.93 33.24
CA ALA A 221 -15.24 24.30 33.30
C ALA A 221 -13.77 24.37 33.71
N ILE A 222 -13.07 25.38 33.20
CA ILE A 222 -11.64 25.61 33.42
C ILE A 222 -11.35 27.11 33.55
N TRP A 223 -10.34 27.47 34.34
CA TRP A 223 -9.72 28.79 34.24
C TRP A 223 -8.51 28.71 33.32
N LEU A 224 -8.52 29.51 32.27
CA LEU A 224 -7.45 29.60 31.29
C LEU A 224 -6.60 30.83 31.55
N ASP A 225 -5.28 30.68 31.54
CA ASP A 225 -4.35 31.80 31.55
C ASP A 225 -4.43 32.57 30.22
N ALA A 226 -4.79 33.86 30.28
CA ALA A 226 -4.91 34.68 29.07
C ALA A 226 -3.55 35.17 28.55
N SER A 227 -2.46 35.00 29.31
CA SER A 227 -1.11 35.44 28.93
C SER A 227 -0.31 34.40 28.15
N VAL A 228 -0.75 33.14 28.11
CA VAL A 228 -0.05 32.06 27.39
C VAL A 228 -0.15 32.26 25.89
N ASP A 229 0.98 32.13 25.20
CA ASP A 229 1.03 32.06 23.74
C ASP A 229 0.36 30.77 23.26
N ARG A 230 -0.75 30.92 22.55
CA ARG A 230 -1.55 29.82 22.01
C ARG A 230 -1.13 29.40 20.61
N SER A 231 -0.13 30.07 20.02
CA SER A 231 0.27 29.83 18.64
C SER A 231 0.61 28.37 18.37
N PHE A 232 1.07 27.61 19.37
CA PHE A 232 1.42 26.19 19.28
C PHE A 232 0.28 25.22 19.64
N PHE A 233 -0.90 25.72 20.04
CA PHE A 233 -2.04 24.84 20.35
C PHE A 233 -2.55 24.17 19.08
N GLN A 234 -3.11 22.97 19.23
CA GLN A 234 -3.50 22.13 18.09
C GLN A 234 -4.50 22.85 17.18
N TYR A 235 -5.46 23.59 17.74
CA TYR A 235 -6.42 24.37 16.96
C TYR A 235 -5.76 25.48 16.14
N GLU A 236 -4.85 26.26 16.74
CA GLU A 236 -4.18 27.37 16.04
C GLU A 236 -3.25 26.85 14.93
N GLN A 237 -2.57 25.74 15.17
CA GLN A 237 -1.80 25.04 14.14
C GLN A 237 -2.71 24.55 13.00
N TYR A 238 -3.89 23.99 13.31
CA TYR A 238 -4.86 23.56 12.30
C TYR A 238 -5.36 24.73 11.44
N VAL A 239 -5.68 25.87 12.06
CA VAL A 239 -6.09 27.09 11.36
C VAL A 239 -4.97 27.60 10.46
N LYS A 240 -3.73 27.61 10.96
CA LYS A 240 -2.55 28.01 10.17
C LYS A 240 -2.33 27.10 8.96
N ALA A 241 -2.46 25.78 9.14
CA ALA A 241 -2.36 24.83 8.03
C ALA A 241 -3.46 25.06 6.97
N SER A 242 -4.68 25.35 7.42
CA SER A 242 -5.82 25.67 6.55
C SER A 242 -5.60 26.98 5.76
N GLN A 243 -4.95 27.97 6.37
CA GLN A 243 -4.55 29.21 5.68
C GLN A 243 -3.48 28.92 4.63
N PHE A 244 -2.46 28.13 4.95
CA PHE A 244 -1.45 27.72 3.97
C PHE A 244 -2.04 26.93 2.80
N GLU A 245 -3.02 26.06 3.05
CA GLU A 245 -3.78 25.40 1.99
C GLU A 245 -4.48 26.42 1.08
N ALA A 246 -5.21 27.39 1.65
CA ALA A 246 -5.91 28.43 0.89
C ALA A 246 -4.96 29.34 0.08
N GLU A 247 -3.74 29.55 0.56
CA GLU A 247 -2.68 30.28 -0.12
C GLU A 247 -1.93 29.44 -1.18
N GLY A 248 -2.24 28.14 -1.30
CA GLY A 248 -1.54 27.22 -2.19
C GLY A 248 -0.13 26.83 -1.74
N LYS A 249 0.20 27.05 -0.46
CA LYS A 249 1.44 26.61 0.22
C LYS A 249 1.26 25.20 0.75
N TYR A 250 1.05 24.26 -0.16
CA TYR A 250 0.62 22.91 0.20
C TYR A 250 1.63 22.11 1.02
N GLU A 251 2.93 22.29 0.79
CA GLU A 251 3.96 21.58 1.57
C GLU A 251 3.94 22.04 3.05
N ASP A 252 3.85 23.35 3.29
CA ASP A 252 3.76 23.91 4.64
C ASP A 252 2.47 23.45 5.34
N ALA A 253 1.34 23.43 4.62
CA ALA A 253 0.08 22.90 5.13
C ALA A 253 0.18 21.41 5.48
N ALA A 254 0.75 20.59 4.58
CA ALA A 254 0.91 19.16 4.77
C ALA A 254 1.75 18.83 6.01
N ASN A 255 2.87 19.54 6.20
CA ASN A 255 3.75 19.33 7.34
C ASN A 255 3.03 19.60 8.66
N ILE A 256 2.24 20.69 8.74
CA ILE A 256 1.50 21.00 9.96
C ILE A 256 0.38 19.97 10.19
N PHE A 257 -0.42 19.65 9.18
CA PHE A 257 -1.48 18.64 9.32
C PHE A 257 -0.92 17.26 9.72
N GLU A 258 0.25 16.88 9.21
CA GLU A 258 0.91 15.62 9.59
C GLU A 258 1.35 15.63 11.06
N THR A 259 1.86 16.76 11.57
CA THR A 259 2.18 16.88 13.01
C THR A 259 0.96 16.85 13.93
N LEU A 260 -0.20 17.27 13.43
CA LEU A 260 -1.46 17.22 14.17
C LEU A 260 -2.05 15.80 14.24
N GLY A 261 -1.62 14.89 13.37
CA GLY A 261 -2.05 13.50 13.37
C GLY A 261 -3.56 13.36 13.21
N THR A 262 -4.22 12.68 14.13
CA THR A 262 -5.68 12.45 14.09
C THR A 262 -6.49 13.67 14.48
N TYR A 263 -5.89 14.72 15.04
CA TYR A 263 -6.64 15.89 15.51
C TYR A 263 -7.48 16.51 14.37
N ASN A 264 -8.79 16.65 14.58
CA ASN A 264 -9.71 17.33 13.68
C ASN A 264 -9.64 16.86 12.21
N GLY A 265 -9.42 15.57 11.98
CA GLY A 265 -9.33 15.00 10.63
C GLY A 265 -8.06 15.37 9.85
N SER A 266 -6.98 15.79 10.53
CA SER A 266 -5.77 16.27 9.87
C SER A 266 -5.07 15.23 8.98
N VAL A 267 -5.25 13.93 9.24
CA VAL A 267 -4.78 12.85 8.35
C VAL A 267 -5.38 12.97 6.94
N GLU A 268 -6.69 13.19 6.84
CA GLU A 268 -7.36 13.36 5.55
C GLU A 268 -7.03 14.71 4.91
N CYS A 269 -6.88 15.77 5.71
CA CYS A 269 -6.37 17.05 5.22
C CYS A 269 -4.97 16.90 4.60
N THR A 270 -4.08 16.11 5.22
CA THR A 270 -2.73 15.84 4.71
C THR A 270 -2.76 15.20 3.33
N ARG A 271 -3.62 14.17 3.14
CA ARG A 271 -3.80 13.52 1.84
C ARG A 271 -4.35 14.49 0.80
N ARG A 272 -5.38 15.27 1.16
CA ARG A 272 -5.99 16.29 0.31
C ARG A 272 -4.98 17.34 -0.16
N VAL A 273 -4.22 17.95 0.73
CA VAL A 273 -3.27 19.01 0.34
C VAL A 273 -2.11 18.48 -0.49
N ARG A 274 -1.63 17.25 -0.22
CA ARG A 274 -0.62 16.58 -1.07
C ARG A 274 -1.16 16.27 -2.46
N TYR A 275 -2.43 15.88 -2.57
CA TYR A 275 -3.10 15.70 -3.86
C TYR A 275 -3.22 17.01 -4.65
N LEU A 276 -3.65 18.10 -4.00
CA LEU A 276 -3.71 19.43 -4.62
C LEU A 276 -2.32 19.92 -5.07
N HIS A 277 -1.28 19.64 -4.27
CA HIS A 277 0.10 19.90 -4.65
C HIS A 277 0.51 19.13 -5.90
N ALA A 278 0.19 17.82 -5.96
CA ALA A 278 0.48 16.99 -7.12
C ALA A 278 -0.23 17.48 -8.39
N GLN A 279 -1.49 17.92 -8.27
CA GLN A 279 -2.24 18.53 -9.37
C GLN A 279 -1.59 19.82 -9.87
N LYS A 280 -1.18 20.70 -8.94
CA LYS A 280 -0.47 21.95 -9.28
C LYS A 280 0.86 21.65 -9.99
N ALA A 281 1.67 20.74 -9.45
CA ALA A 281 2.93 20.33 -10.06
C ALA A 281 2.72 19.73 -11.47
N THR A 282 1.66 18.95 -11.66
CA THR A 282 1.28 18.42 -12.99
C THR A 282 0.94 19.54 -13.97
N ALA A 283 0.15 20.54 -13.56
CA ALA A 283 -0.21 21.69 -14.39
C ALA A 283 1.03 22.54 -14.77
N GLU A 284 2.05 22.55 -13.92
CA GLU A 284 3.34 23.22 -14.14
C GLU A 284 4.36 22.35 -14.92
N ASN A 285 3.99 21.12 -15.31
CA ASN A 285 4.86 20.10 -15.91
C ASN A 285 6.02 19.64 -15.00
N ASP A 286 5.95 19.88 -13.69
CA ASP A 286 6.88 19.25 -12.72
C ASP A 286 6.41 17.83 -12.40
N TYR A 287 6.55 16.95 -13.39
CA TYR A 287 6.11 15.57 -13.29
C TYR A 287 6.89 14.74 -12.25
N ASN A 288 8.11 15.16 -11.87
CA ASN A 288 8.87 14.48 -10.82
C ASN A 288 8.24 14.72 -9.45
N THR A 289 7.93 15.98 -9.13
CA THR A 289 7.25 16.32 -7.88
C THR A 289 5.84 15.72 -7.84
N ALA A 290 5.08 15.83 -8.94
CA ALA A 290 3.75 15.26 -9.04
C ALA A 290 3.75 13.74 -8.83
N LEU A 291 4.64 13.01 -9.53
CA LEU A 291 4.76 11.56 -9.40
C LEU A 291 5.04 11.14 -7.96
N ARG A 292 6.02 11.78 -7.30
CA ARG A 292 6.37 11.49 -5.91
C ARG A 292 5.18 11.68 -4.98
N LEU A 293 4.44 12.77 -5.14
CA LEU A 293 3.28 13.07 -4.28
C LEU A 293 2.13 12.10 -4.52
N TYR A 294 1.82 11.78 -5.77
CA TYR A 294 0.78 10.79 -6.10
C TYR A 294 1.14 9.39 -5.58
N GLU A 295 2.40 8.97 -5.67
CA GLU A 295 2.87 7.70 -5.09
C GLU A 295 2.79 7.70 -3.55
N LEU A 296 3.07 8.84 -2.91
CA LEU A 296 3.06 8.98 -1.45
C LEU A 296 1.64 8.86 -0.85
N ILE A 297 0.61 9.38 -1.54
CA ILE A 297 -0.78 9.35 -1.06
C ILE A 297 -1.54 8.07 -1.44
N GLY A 298 -0.97 7.23 -2.32
CA GLY A 298 -1.51 5.91 -2.65
C GLY A 298 -2.86 5.96 -3.38
N ASP A 299 -3.85 5.23 -2.87
CA ASP A 299 -5.18 5.07 -3.49
C ASP A 299 -6.14 6.25 -3.21
N TYR A 300 -5.61 7.42 -2.83
CA TYR A 300 -6.41 8.62 -2.63
C TYR A 300 -6.89 9.18 -3.98
N GLU A 301 -8.20 9.30 -4.17
CA GLU A 301 -8.82 9.77 -5.42
C GLU A 301 -8.31 8.99 -6.65
N ASP A 302 -7.87 9.67 -7.71
CA ASP A 302 -7.32 9.08 -8.93
C ASP A 302 -5.77 9.11 -8.97
N SER A 303 -5.12 9.26 -7.82
CA SER A 303 -3.66 9.45 -7.70
C SER A 303 -2.84 8.42 -8.45
N PHE A 304 -3.24 7.15 -8.44
CA PHE A 304 -2.56 6.11 -9.22
C PHE A 304 -2.59 6.39 -10.73
N ILE A 305 -3.75 6.80 -11.25
CA ILE A 305 -3.94 7.12 -12.68
C ILE A 305 -3.07 8.34 -13.04
N GLN A 306 -3.01 9.33 -12.16
CA GLN A 306 -2.19 10.52 -12.36
C GLN A 306 -0.68 10.22 -12.24
N ALA A 307 -0.26 9.38 -11.30
CA ALA A 307 1.12 8.89 -11.21
C ALA A 307 1.53 8.18 -12.50
N ARG A 308 0.66 7.34 -13.06
CA ARG A 308 0.90 6.67 -14.34
C ARG A 308 1.03 7.66 -15.50
N ALA A 309 0.19 8.70 -15.54
CA ALA A 309 0.30 9.78 -16.52
C ALA A 309 1.63 10.56 -16.38
N CYS A 310 2.07 10.85 -15.16
CA CYS A 310 3.35 11.49 -14.89
C CYS A 310 4.54 10.62 -15.32
N ARG A 311 4.52 9.31 -15.00
CA ARG A 311 5.54 8.35 -15.45
C ARG A 311 5.64 8.33 -16.98
N TYR A 312 4.51 8.33 -17.67
CA TYR A 312 4.48 8.41 -19.14
C TYR A 312 5.11 9.71 -19.66
N ALA A 313 4.74 10.87 -19.09
CA ALA A 313 5.28 12.15 -19.51
C ALA A 313 6.81 12.21 -19.33
N LEU A 314 7.31 11.79 -18.16
CA LEU A 314 8.75 11.66 -17.89
C LEU A 314 9.44 10.68 -18.84
N ALA A 315 8.80 9.54 -19.15
CA ALA A 315 9.35 8.57 -20.10
C ALA A 315 9.51 9.18 -21.50
N VAL A 316 8.53 9.97 -21.95
CA VAL A 316 8.60 10.69 -23.24
C VAL A 316 9.74 11.70 -23.23
N GLU A 317 9.87 12.53 -22.18
CA GLU A 317 10.98 13.49 -22.05
C GLU A 317 12.34 12.80 -22.14
N LYS A 318 12.49 11.66 -21.45
CA LYS A 318 13.71 10.86 -21.47
C LYS A 318 13.97 10.22 -22.82
N GLN A 319 12.93 9.75 -23.50
CA GLN A 319 13.04 9.19 -24.84
C GLN A 319 13.48 10.26 -25.85
N ASP A 320 12.88 11.45 -25.80
CA ASP A 320 13.18 12.58 -26.68
C ASP A 320 14.58 13.14 -26.43
N ALA A 321 15.09 13.03 -25.20
CA ALA A 321 16.48 13.34 -24.83
C ALA A 321 17.50 12.24 -25.25
N GLY A 322 17.04 11.10 -25.78
CA GLY A 322 17.89 9.96 -26.15
C GLY A 322 18.31 9.07 -24.96
N GLU A 323 17.77 9.29 -23.77
CA GLU A 323 18.00 8.47 -22.57
C GLU A 323 17.13 7.19 -22.60
N TYR A 324 17.32 6.34 -23.62
CA TYR A 324 16.44 5.20 -23.90
C TYR A 324 16.35 4.18 -22.77
N GLU A 325 17.41 3.96 -22.00
CA GLU A 325 17.38 3.00 -20.87
C GLU A 325 16.46 3.50 -19.74
N THR A 326 16.56 4.78 -19.39
CA THR A 326 15.69 5.42 -18.40
C THR A 326 14.25 5.47 -18.89
N ALA A 327 14.05 5.85 -20.16
CA ALA A 327 12.73 5.89 -20.79
C ALA A 327 12.07 4.50 -20.79
N ALA A 328 12.80 3.44 -21.16
CA ALA A 328 12.30 2.08 -21.14
C ALA A 328 11.79 1.68 -19.75
N LYS A 329 12.60 1.89 -18.69
CA LYS A 329 12.20 1.60 -17.30
C LYS A 329 10.92 2.34 -16.89
N MET A 330 10.73 3.57 -17.35
CA MET A 330 9.53 4.34 -17.07
C MET A 330 8.32 3.88 -17.89
N PHE A 331 8.47 3.56 -19.18
CA PHE A 331 7.40 3.00 -20.00
C PHE A 331 6.98 1.60 -19.52
N GLU A 332 7.92 0.77 -19.07
CA GLU A 332 7.60 -0.51 -18.42
C GLU A 332 6.66 -0.32 -17.23
N LYS A 333 6.95 0.65 -16.36
CA LYS A 333 6.09 1.00 -15.21
C LYS A 333 4.78 1.68 -15.63
N ALA A 334 4.77 2.41 -16.74
CA ALA A 334 3.55 2.96 -17.31
C ALA A 334 2.67 1.86 -17.94
N GLY A 335 3.24 0.72 -18.34
CA GLY A 335 2.54 -0.43 -18.88
C GLY A 335 1.66 -0.07 -20.09
N GLN A 336 0.41 -0.54 -20.09
CA GLN A 336 -0.58 -0.31 -21.17
C GLN A 336 -1.19 1.11 -21.23
N TYR A 337 -0.46 2.17 -20.87
CA TYR A 337 -0.97 3.54 -20.90
C TYR A 337 -0.67 4.23 -22.23
N LYS A 338 -1.69 4.74 -22.92
CA LYS A 338 -1.53 5.38 -24.24
C LYS A 338 -0.69 4.49 -25.18
N ASP A 339 0.34 5.03 -25.81
CA ASP A 339 1.30 4.37 -26.69
C ASP A 339 2.59 3.91 -25.97
N SER A 340 2.59 3.83 -24.63
CA SER A 340 3.76 3.41 -23.83
C SER A 340 4.39 2.11 -24.33
N MET A 341 3.58 1.10 -24.66
CA MET A 341 4.08 -0.17 -25.17
C MET A 341 4.72 -0.04 -26.56
N SER A 342 4.25 0.88 -27.40
CA SER A 342 4.92 1.17 -28.68
C SER A 342 6.26 1.85 -28.44
N ARG A 343 6.30 2.86 -27.56
CA ARG A 343 7.52 3.60 -27.21
C ARG A 343 8.56 2.77 -26.48
N LEU A 344 8.14 1.85 -25.62
CA LEU A 344 9.00 0.86 -24.97
C LEU A 344 9.74 0.02 -26.02
N LYS A 345 9.01 -0.50 -27.01
CA LYS A 345 9.59 -1.30 -28.09
C LYS A 345 10.58 -0.49 -28.94
N GLN A 346 10.27 0.78 -29.21
CA GLN A 346 11.22 1.69 -29.86
C GLN A 346 12.49 1.92 -29.01
N CYS A 347 12.36 2.04 -27.68
CA CYS A 347 13.52 2.14 -26.79
C CYS A 347 14.38 0.87 -26.85
N TYR A 348 13.76 -0.31 -26.81
CA TYR A 348 14.46 -1.59 -26.96
C TYR A 348 15.20 -1.69 -28.30
N GLU A 349 14.58 -1.29 -29.41
CA GLU A 349 15.23 -1.24 -30.72
C GLU A 349 16.47 -0.33 -30.71
N LYS A 350 16.38 0.86 -30.09
CA LYS A 350 17.50 1.80 -29.97
C LYS A 350 18.63 1.27 -29.08
N LEU A 351 18.29 0.46 -28.09
CA LEU A 351 19.24 -0.19 -27.18
C LEU A 351 19.80 -1.51 -27.74
N GLY A 352 19.31 -1.98 -28.89
CA GLY A 352 19.67 -3.30 -29.43
C GLY A 352 19.13 -4.47 -28.60
N ILE A 353 18.12 -4.24 -27.76
CA ILE A 353 17.45 -5.28 -26.97
C ILE A 353 16.50 -6.03 -27.91
N PRO A 354 16.68 -7.34 -28.13
CA PRO A 354 15.87 -8.07 -29.09
C PRO A 354 14.46 -8.31 -28.57
N ILE A 355 13.51 -8.33 -29.51
CA ILE A 355 12.09 -8.58 -29.27
C ILE A 355 11.66 -9.75 -30.14
N TYR A 356 10.94 -10.71 -29.56
CA TYR A 356 10.31 -11.81 -30.30
C TYR A 356 8.80 -11.77 -30.11
N TYR A 357 8.05 -11.69 -31.22
CA TYR A 357 6.60 -11.72 -31.21
C TYR A 357 6.08 -13.14 -31.49
N PHE A 358 5.12 -13.60 -30.68
CA PHE A 358 4.48 -14.89 -30.92
C PHE A 358 3.39 -14.76 -32.01
N GLY A 359 3.36 -15.69 -32.94
CA GLY A 359 2.37 -15.74 -34.04
C GLY A 359 1.06 -16.44 -33.69
N THR A 360 0.76 -16.65 -32.41
CA THR A 360 -0.39 -17.45 -31.95
C THR A 360 -1.66 -16.61 -31.93
N GLU A 361 -2.74 -17.14 -32.49
CA GLU A 361 -4.06 -16.52 -32.50
C GLU A 361 -4.94 -17.08 -31.37
N ALA A 362 -6.02 -16.36 -31.06
CA ALA A 362 -7.01 -16.81 -30.10
C ALA A 362 -7.84 -17.99 -30.64
N VAL A 363 -8.22 -18.90 -29.76
CA VAL A 363 -9.19 -19.97 -30.06
C VAL A 363 -10.43 -19.80 -29.20
N SER A 364 -11.58 -20.27 -29.70
CA SER A 364 -12.79 -20.37 -28.88
C SER A 364 -12.71 -21.63 -28.02
N THR A 365 -12.94 -21.48 -26.73
CA THR A 365 -12.85 -22.58 -25.76
C THR A 365 -14.21 -23.13 -25.35
N GLY A 366 -15.28 -22.57 -25.90
CA GLY A 366 -16.65 -22.86 -25.51
C GLY A 366 -17.01 -22.30 -24.13
N VAL A 367 -18.27 -21.91 -23.97
CA VAL A 367 -18.76 -21.30 -22.73
C VAL A 367 -18.80 -22.31 -21.59
N ASP A 368 -18.34 -21.92 -20.41
CA ASP A 368 -18.37 -22.71 -19.17
C ASP A 368 -17.73 -24.10 -19.25
N THR A 369 -16.76 -24.29 -20.14
CA THR A 369 -16.05 -25.57 -20.29
C THR A 369 -14.83 -25.70 -19.37
N GLY A 370 -14.40 -24.59 -18.76
CA GLY A 370 -13.12 -24.52 -18.05
C GLY A 370 -11.93 -24.35 -18.99
N TYR A 371 -12.15 -23.60 -20.08
CA TYR A 371 -11.16 -23.33 -21.13
C TYR A 371 -10.58 -24.60 -21.77
N SER A 372 -11.38 -25.67 -21.88
CA SER A 372 -10.91 -27.01 -22.23
C SER A 372 -11.01 -27.36 -23.72
N LYS A 373 -11.82 -26.62 -24.49
CA LYS A 373 -11.94 -26.82 -25.94
C LYS A 373 -10.98 -25.90 -26.69
N SER A 374 -10.79 -26.18 -27.97
CA SER A 374 -9.99 -25.37 -28.88
C SER A 374 -10.63 -25.40 -30.26
N GLU A 375 -11.62 -24.54 -30.47
CA GLU A 375 -12.40 -24.41 -31.70
C GLU A 375 -11.91 -23.21 -32.52
N VAL A 376 -11.90 -23.35 -33.85
CA VAL A 376 -11.53 -22.27 -34.77
C VAL A 376 -12.58 -21.18 -34.76
N ILE A 377 -12.15 -19.93 -34.56
CA ILE A 377 -13.01 -18.75 -34.63
C ILE A 377 -13.47 -18.58 -36.09
N ASN A 378 -14.79 -18.57 -36.31
CA ASN A 378 -15.41 -18.49 -37.63
C ASN A 378 -16.35 -17.30 -37.74
N GLY A 379 -16.90 -17.02 -38.92
CA GLY A 379 -17.68 -15.81 -39.23
C GLY A 379 -18.87 -15.50 -38.32
N ASN A 380 -19.38 -16.48 -37.58
CA ASN A 380 -20.50 -16.29 -36.64
C ASN A 380 -20.06 -15.94 -35.22
N ASP A 381 -18.76 -16.03 -34.93
CA ASP A 381 -18.19 -15.76 -33.62
C ASP A 381 -17.92 -14.26 -33.44
N ARG A 382 -18.24 -13.70 -32.27
CA ARG A 382 -18.03 -12.28 -31.94
C ARG A 382 -16.56 -11.83 -31.96
N HIS A 383 -15.62 -12.77 -31.84
CA HIS A 383 -14.19 -12.52 -31.96
C HIS A 383 -13.69 -12.57 -33.42
N PHE A 384 -14.56 -12.90 -34.38
CA PHE A 384 -14.14 -13.07 -35.77
C PHE A 384 -13.61 -11.79 -36.41
N GLY A 385 -12.48 -11.92 -37.11
CA GLY A 385 -11.92 -10.85 -37.95
C GLY A 385 -11.09 -9.79 -37.21
N TRP A 386 -10.84 -9.96 -35.91
CA TRP A 386 -9.99 -9.05 -35.14
C TRP A 386 -9.19 -9.79 -34.06
N ARG A 387 -8.13 -9.14 -33.56
CA ARG A 387 -7.22 -9.65 -32.54
C ARG A 387 -7.28 -8.79 -31.27
N LEU A 388 -7.31 -9.43 -30.10
CA LEU A 388 -7.30 -8.74 -28.81
C LEU A 388 -5.95 -8.07 -28.52
N GLY A 389 -4.86 -8.77 -28.77
CA GLY A 389 -3.50 -8.36 -28.51
C GLY A 389 -2.50 -9.46 -28.88
N GLN A 390 -1.23 -9.26 -28.55
CA GLN A 390 -0.15 -10.17 -28.92
C GLN A 390 0.87 -10.35 -27.79
N PHE A 391 1.30 -11.59 -27.58
CA PHE A 391 2.44 -11.85 -26.71
C PHE A 391 3.76 -11.47 -27.40
N PHE A 392 4.69 -10.92 -26.63
CA PHE A 392 6.08 -10.80 -27.04
C PHE A 392 7.03 -11.04 -25.87
N THR A 393 8.27 -11.42 -26.18
CA THR A 393 9.36 -11.50 -25.20
C THR A 393 10.47 -10.52 -25.53
N SER A 394 11.21 -10.08 -24.52
CA SER A 394 12.49 -9.35 -24.66
C SER A 394 13.48 -9.74 -23.57
N GLY A 395 14.69 -9.18 -23.61
CA GLY A 395 15.71 -9.38 -22.57
C GLY A 395 16.45 -10.71 -22.66
N PHE A 396 16.52 -11.28 -23.86
CA PHE A 396 17.32 -12.45 -24.21
C PHE A 396 18.51 -12.05 -25.11
N THR A 397 19.55 -12.88 -25.20
CA THR A 397 20.69 -12.64 -26.10
C THR A 397 20.39 -13.12 -27.52
N ARG A 398 19.78 -14.31 -27.67
CA ARG A 398 19.46 -14.91 -28.97
C ARG A 398 18.23 -15.80 -28.89
N VAL A 399 17.53 -15.99 -30.00
CA VAL A 399 16.44 -16.98 -30.13
C VAL A 399 16.82 -18.05 -31.14
N THR A 400 16.52 -19.32 -30.83
CA THR A 400 16.58 -20.46 -31.75
C THR A 400 15.24 -21.23 -31.68
N THR A 401 15.11 -22.37 -32.34
CA THR A 401 13.92 -23.23 -32.29
C THR A 401 14.28 -24.63 -31.81
N ASN A 402 13.41 -25.25 -31.03
CA ASN A 402 13.53 -26.68 -30.71
C ASN A 402 12.98 -27.54 -31.86
N ASP A 403 13.08 -28.87 -31.72
CA ASP A 403 12.62 -29.84 -32.73
C ASP A 403 11.11 -29.76 -33.02
N ALA A 404 10.32 -29.22 -32.07
CA ALA A 404 8.89 -28.99 -32.22
C ALA A 404 8.57 -27.61 -32.85
N GLY A 405 9.59 -26.85 -33.25
CA GLY A 405 9.45 -25.50 -33.82
C GLY A 405 9.12 -24.40 -32.81
N GLN A 406 9.17 -24.69 -31.50
CA GLN A 406 8.93 -23.71 -30.45
C GLN A 406 10.19 -22.85 -30.22
N PRO A 407 10.05 -21.55 -29.91
CA PRO A 407 11.18 -20.67 -29.67
C PRO A 407 11.93 -21.04 -28.38
N VAL A 408 13.26 -20.98 -28.45
CA VAL A 408 14.18 -21.19 -27.33
C VAL A 408 14.99 -19.91 -27.16
N PHE A 409 14.74 -19.19 -26.07
CA PHE A 409 15.44 -17.97 -25.71
C PHE A 409 16.71 -18.30 -24.96
N ILE A 410 17.84 -17.89 -25.53
CA ILE A 410 19.18 -18.04 -24.97
C ILE A 410 19.50 -16.79 -24.18
N LYS A 411 19.75 -16.97 -22.88
CA LYS A 411 20.13 -15.89 -21.95
C LYS A 411 21.59 -16.03 -21.52
N THR A 412 22.25 -14.91 -21.25
CA THR A 412 23.60 -14.84 -20.68
C THR A 412 23.60 -14.12 -19.32
N LEU A 413 24.78 -13.89 -18.72
CA LEU A 413 24.87 -13.18 -17.44
C LEU A 413 24.43 -11.72 -17.61
N GLY A 414 23.42 -11.31 -16.84
CA GLY A 414 22.83 -9.96 -16.91
C GLY A 414 21.51 -9.91 -17.67
N ASP A 415 21.18 -10.92 -18.47
CA ASP A 415 19.91 -11.01 -19.17
C ASP A 415 18.74 -11.28 -18.20
N SER A 416 17.59 -10.67 -18.52
CA SER A 416 16.34 -10.89 -17.82
C SER A 416 15.23 -11.08 -18.85
N VAL A 417 14.95 -12.33 -19.20
CA VAL A 417 13.88 -12.65 -20.15
C VAL A 417 12.54 -12.25 -19.56
N THR A 418 11.78 -11.44 -20.30
CA THR A 418 10.47 -10.96 -19.87
C THR A 418 9.42 -11.30 -20.92
N LEU A 419 8.25 -11.72 -20.47
CA LEU A 419 7.06 -11.95 -21.30
C LEU A 419 6.07 -10.82 -21.08
N TRP A 420 5.51 -10.34 -22.18
CA TRP A 420 4.55 -9.24 -22.21
C TRP A 420 3.33 -9.62 -23.03
N PHE A 421 2.17 -9.06 -22.69
CA PHE A 421 1.00 -9.08 -23.56
C PHE A 421 0.66 -7.65 -23.96
N ASP A 422 0.78 -7.35 -25.27
CA ASP A 422 0.45 -6.05 -25.85
C ASP A 422 -1.03 -5.98 -26.25
N ILE A 423 -1.86 -5.23 -25.52
CA ILE A 423 -3.30 -5.13 -25.76
C ILE A 423 -3.59 -4.11 -26.86
N GLU A 424 -4.14 -4.58 -27.98
CA GLU A 424 -4.41 -3.76 -29.17
C GLU A 424 -5.83 -3.18 -29.19
N GLN A 425 -6.74 -3.74 -28.38
CA GLN A 425 -8.14 -3.30 -28.31
C GLN A 425 -8.45 -2.44 -27.09
N ASN A 426 -9.59 -1.75 -27.13
CA ASN A 426 -10.24 -1.23 -25.93
C ASN A 426 -11.08 -2.36 -25.32
N ILE A 427 -10.77 -2.76 -24.09
CA ILE A 427 -11.46 -3.88 -23.42
C ILE A 427 -12.93 -3.58 -23.08
N ASP A 428 -13.33 -2.30 -23.07
CA ASP A 428 -14.71 -1.86 -22.86
C ASP A 428 -15.41 -1.48 -24.19
N ALA A 429 -14.73 -1.63 -25.33
CA ALA A 429 -15.30 -1.40 -26.66
C ALA A 429 -14.51 -2.20 -27.72
N LEU A 430 -14.59 -3.53 -27.65
CA LEU A 430 -13.83 -4.44 -28.50
C LEU A 430 -14.22 -4.27 -29.97
N ASN A 431 -13.23 -4.26 -30.86
CA ASN A 431 -13.45 -4.01 -32.29
C ASN A 431 -14.25 -2.73 -32.57
N ASN A 432 -14.03 -1.68 -31.75
CA ASN A 432 -14.77 -0.42 -31.76
C ASN A 432 -16.29 -0.57 -31.54
N ASN A 433 -16.72 -1.67 -30.92
CA ASN A 433 -18.11 -1.93 -30.59
C ASN A 433 -18.31 -1.88 -29.06
N THR A 434 -19.03 -0.88 -28.57
CA THR A 434 -19.33 -0.69 -27.14
C THR A 434 -20.20 -1.78 -26.53
N ASN A 435 -20.85 -2.61 -27.35
CA ASN A 435 -21.63 -3.76 -26.88
C ASN A 435 -20.74 -4.99 -26.60
N LEU A 436 -19.51 -5.01 -27.14
CA LEU A 436 -18.55 -6.09 -26.94
C LEU A 436 -17.51 -5.66 -25.91
N VAL A 437 -17.50 -6.33 -24.76
CA VAL A 437 -16.59 -6.01 -23.66
C VAL A 437 -15.91 -7.27 -23.14
N ILE A 438 -14.70 -7.14 -22.59
CA ILE A 438 -14.11 -8.19 -21.78
C ILE A 438 -14.92 -8.27 -20.48
N ASN A 439 -15.56 -9.41 -20.25
CA ASN A 439 -16.34 -9.65 -19.06
C ASN A 439 -15.46 -10.10 -17.89
N GLY A 440 -15.92 -9.81 -16.67
CA GLY A 440 -15.33 -10.37 -15.47
C GLY A 440 -15.84 -11.79 -15.22
N ASP A 441 -14.94 -12.77 -15.20
CA ASP A 441 -15.30 -14.17 -14.93
C ASP A 441 -15.11 -14.49 -13.44
N ALA A 442 -16.21 -14.46 -12.67
CA ALA A 442 -16.18 -14.62 -11.22
C ALA A 442 -15.96 -16.07 -10.74
N ASN A 443 -16.10 -17.06 -11.63
CA ASN A 443 -16.04 -18.49 -11.29
C ASN A 443 -15.19 -19.30 -12.30
N GLY A 444 -14.31 -18.62 -13.02
CA GLY A 444 -13.39 -19.17 -13.98
C GLY A 444 -12.49 -20.25 -13.40
N TYR A 445 -12.16 -21.23 -14.25
CA TYR A 445 -11.29 -22.35 -13.91
C TYR A 445 -10.62 -22.84 -15.18
N ASN A 446 -9.43 -23.43 -15.06
CA ASN A 446 -8.72 -23.98 -16.21
C ASN A 446 -8.43 -25.47 -15.98
N GLN A 447 -9.05 -26.32 -16.80
CA GLN A 447 -8.95 -27.78 -16.66
C GLN A 447 -7.53 -28.30 -16.93
N TYR A 448 -6.83 -27.75 -17.92
CA TYR A 448 -5.49 -28.21 -18.33
C TYR A 448 -4.42 -27.93 -17.26
N PHE A 449 -4.52 -26.78 -16.61
CA PHE A 449 -3.61 -26.41 -15.52
C PHE A 449 -4.08 -26.88 -14.14
N GLY A 450 -5.27 -27.49 -14.04
CA GLY A 450 -5.85 -27.93 -12.77
C GLY A 450 -6.22 -26.76 -11.85
N VAL A 451 -6.47 -25.58 -12.40
CA VAL A 451 -6.88 -24.40 -11.65
C VAL A 451 -8.34 -24.59 -11.22
N LYS A 452 -8.59 -24.49 -9.91
CA LYS A 452 -9.95 -24.59 -9.36
C LYS A 452 -10.74 -23.31 -9.64
N LYS A 453 -12.07 -23.40 -9.56
CA LYS A 453 -12.97 -22.25 -9.68
C LYS A 453 -12.56 -21.12 -8.74
N THR A 454 -12.29 -19.96 -9.31
CA THR A 454 -11.89 -18.73 -8.63
C THR A 454 -12.30 -17.53 -9.47
N ASN A 455 -12.16 -16.32 -8.95
CA ASN A 455 -12.43 -15.11 -9.71
C ASN A 455 -11.27 -14.85 -10.68
N PHE A 456 -11.48 -15.11 -11.97
CA PHE A 456 -10.55 -14.80 -13.06
C PHE A 456 -10.56 -13.30 -13.43
N GLY A 457 -11.60 -12.58 -13.01
CA GLY A 457 -11.73 -11.15 -13.31
C GLY A 457 -11.76 -10.89 -14.81
N ARG A 458 -11.32 -9.72 -15.26
CA ARG A 458 -11.21 -9.43 -16.70
C ARG A 458 -9.91 -9.97 -17.27
N GLY A 459 -9.94 -11.25 -17.62
CA GLY A 459 -8.83 -11.98 -18.20
C GLY A 459 -7.81 -12.48 -17.17
N THR A 460 -7.34 -13.70 -17.34
CA THR A 460 -6.38 -14.35 -16.45
C THR A 460 -5.20 -14.92 -17.22
N LEU A 461 -3.98 -14.52 -16.84
CA LEU A 461 -2.76 -15.14 -17.34
C LEU A 461 -2.38 -16.30 -16.43
N ILE A 462 -2.11 -17.47 -17.01
CA ILE A 462 -1.63 -18.65 -16.29
C ILE A 462 -0.28 -19.04 -16.89
N VAL A 463 0.74 -19.13 -16.04
CA VAL A 463 2.12 -19.50 -16.43
C VAL A 463 2.51 -20.76 -15.68
N ARG A 464 2.91 -21.82 -16.40
CA ARG A 464 3.50 -23.01 -15.80
C ARG A 464 4.93 -23.18 -16.30
N HIS A 465 5.83 -23.37 -15.35
CA HIS A 465 7.23 -23.71 -15.62
C HIS A 465 7.47 -25.20 -15.42
N THR A 466 8.26 -25.79 -16.31
CA THR A 466 8.78 -27.15 -16.22
C THR A 466 10.30 -27.08 -16.20
N ASN A 467 10.90 -27.64 -15.15
CA ASN A 467 12.36 -27.56 -14.98
C ASN A 467 13.12 -28.61 -15.81
N TYR A 468 14.45 -28.56 -15.75
CA TYR A 468 15.35 -29.46 -16.47
C TYR A 468 15.21 -30.95 -16.13
N GLN A 469 14.59 -31.28 -15.00
CA GLN A 469 14.29 -32.66 -14.61
C GLN A 469 12.92 -33.12 -15.14
N ASN A 470 12.29 -32.33 -16.00
CA ASN A 470 10.94 -32.52 -16.52
C ASN A 470 9.85 -32.50 -15.41
N ASN A 471 10.16 -31.87 -14.27
CA ASN A 471 9.19 -31.69 -13.19
C ASN A 471 8.37 -30.43 -13.47
N LYS A 472 7.04 -30.60 -13.60
CA LYS A 472 6.09 -29.51 -13.78
C LYS A 472 5.83 -28.81 -12.45
N GLY A 473 6.12 -27.52 -12.38
CA GLY A 473 5.79 -26.66 -11.25
C GLY A 473 4.27 -26.39 -11.15
N ALA A 474 3.86 -25.83 -10.01
CA ALA A 474 2.51 -25.30 -9.85
C ALA A 474 2.30 -24.09 -10.79
N PRO A 475 1.11 -23.93 -11.40
CA PRO A 475 0.82 -22.78 -12.24
C PRO A 475 0.78 -21.49 -11.39
N GLN A 476 1.42 -20.44 -11.91
CA GLN A 476 1.28 -19.06 -11.43
C GLN A 476 0.07 -18.42 -12.12
N ILE A 477 -0.78 -17.74 -11.37
CA ILE A 477 -2.08 -17.22 -11.84
C ILE A 477 -2.13 -15.72 -11.58
N TYR A 478 -2.41 -14.94 -12.62
CA TYR A 478 -2.57 -13.50 -12.58
C TYR A 478 -3.99 -13.15 -13.03
N THR A 479 -4.86 -12.81 -12.08
CA THR A 479 -6.27 -12.44 -12.32
C THR A 479 -6.37 -10.96 -12.69
N ASP A 480 -7.47 -10.56 -13.33
CA ASP A 480 -7.68 -9.17 -13.79
C ASP A 480 -6.53 -8.64 -14.69
N TYR A 481 -5.85 -9.55 -15.38
CA TYR A 481 -4.63 -9.28 -16.13
C TYR A 481 -4.86 -8.27 -17.27
N LEU A 482 -6.08 -8.20 -17.83
CA LEU A 482 -6.41 -7.24 -18.89
C LEU A 482 -6.94 -5.90 -18.37
N LEU A 483 -7.24 -5.76 -17.07
CA LEU A 483 -7.59 -4.45 -16.49
C LEU A 483 -6.42 -3.46 -16.50
N ALA A 484 -5.23 -3.86 -16.98
CA ALA A 484 -4.04 -3.02 -17.11
C ALA A 484 -4.23 -1.71 -17.86
N LYS A 485 -5.27 -1.55 -18.68
CA LYS A 485 -5.59 -0.24 -19.28
C LYS A 485 -6.32 0.73 -18.32
N GLY A 486 -6.93 0.24 -17.23
CA GLY A 486 -7.79 1.03 -16.34
C GLY A 486 -7.67 0.81 -14.82
N THR A 487 -6.90 -0.16 -14.32
CA THR A 487 -6.72 -0.39 -12.87
C THR A 487 -5.26 -0.53 -12.44
N SER A 488 -5.05 -0.43 -11.13
CA SER A 488 -3.78 -0.09 -10.47
C SER A 488 -2.81 -1.23 -10.14
N GLY A 489 -2.93 -2.40 -10.77
CA GLY A 489 -2.07 -3.54 -10.42
C GLY A 489 -1.95 -4.66 -11.44
N ALA A 490 -2.41 -4.46 -12.67
CA ALA A 490 -2.27 -5.51 -13.68
C ALA A 490 -0.88 -5.45 -14.30
N ASP A 491 -0.01 -6.32 -13.79
CA ASP A 491 1.31 -6.60 -14.35
C ASP A 491 1.16 -7.24 -15.72
N THR A 492 1.25 -6.48 -16.81
CA THR A 492 1.34 -7.07 -18.17
C THR A 492 2.73 -7.58 -18.50
N LYS A 493 3.58 -7.76 -17.48
CA LYS A 493 4.97 -8.18 -17.53
C LYS A 493 5.14 -9.36 -16.60
N VAL A 494 5.67 -10.46 -17.13
CA VAL A 494 6.14 -11.59 -16.32
C VAL A 494 7.64 -11.71 -16.49
N VAL A 495 8.39 -11.67 -15.40
CA VAL A 495 9.85 -11.88 -15.43
C VAL A 495 10.15 -13.37 -15.28
N LEU A 496 10.93 -13.91 -16.21
CA LEU A 496 11.19 -15.34 -16.36
C LEU A 496 12.65 -15.64 -16.01
N HIS A 497 12.92 -15.86 -14.74
CA HIS A 497 14.28 -16.02 -14.24
C HIS A 497 14.86 -17.43 -14.45
N GLU A 498 14.01 -18.45 -14.44
CA GLU A 498 14.44 -19.85 -14.39
C GLU A 498 14.67 -20.44 -15.79
N GLU A 499 15.71 -21.26 -15.93
CA GLU A 499 15.81 -22.13 -17.11
C GLU A 499 14.68 -23.16 -17.06
N GLY A 500 14.06 -23.42 -18.20
CA GLY A 500 12.94 -24.34 -18.26
C GLY A 500 12.06 -24.15 -19.46
N ASP A 501 11.04 -24.97 -19.53
CA ASP A 501 9.96 -24.87 -20.50
C ASP A 501 8.78 -24.17 -19.88
N TYR A 502 8.23 -23.20 -20.59
CA TYR A 502 7.13 -22.36 -20.16
C TYR A 502 5.92 -22.64 -21.03
N GLU A 503 4.80 -22.92 -20.38
CA GLU A 503 3.47 -22.98 -20.98
C GLU A 503 2.68 -21.81 -20.44
N VAL A 504 2.20 -20.93 -21.32
CA VAL A 504 1.48 -19.72 -20.93
C VAL A 504 0.16 -19.65 -21.67
N VAL A 505 -0.91 -19.35 -20.94
CA VAL A 505 -2.22 -19.08 -21.52
C VAL A 505 -2.79 -17.78 -20.97
N LEU A 506 -3.49 -17.05 -21.81
CA LEU A 506 -4.38 -15.95 -21.43
C LEU A 506 -5.81 -16.37 -21.70
N ASP A 507 -6.55 -16.61 -20.62
CA ASP A 507 -7.97 -16.98 -20.62
C ASP A 507 -8.80 -15.71 -20.46
N TYR A 508 -9.81 -15.48 -21.30
CA TYR A 508 -10.70 -14.32 -21.19
C TYR A 508 -12.10 -14.61 -21.71
N GLU A 509 -13.07 -13.82 -21.26
CA GLU A 509 -14.46 -13.92 -21.68
C GLU A 509 -14.91 -12.62 -22.35
N ILE A 510 -15.65 -12.72 -23.44
CA ILE A 510 -16.30 -11.58 -24.10
C ILE A 510 -17.80 -11.66 -23.84
N ALA A 511 -18.36 -10.58 -23.32
CA ALA A 511 -19.80 -10.36 -23.27
C ALA A 511 -20.25 -9.55 -24.49
N ASP A 512 -21.32 -10.01 -25.11
CA ASP A 512 -22.13 -9.28 -26.08
C ASP A 512 -23.42 -8.80 -25.40
N ASN A 513 -23.45 -7.50 -25.16
CA ASN A 513 -24.52 -6.78 -24.45
C ASN A 513 -25.50 -6.10 -25.41
N ASP A 514 -25.56 -6.51 -26.69
CA ASP A 514 -26.54 -5.97 -27.61
C ASP A 514 -27.98 -6.18 -27.09
N ILE A 515 -28.70 -5.07 -26.93
CA ILE A 515 -30.05 -5.00 -26.34
C ILE A 515 -31.10 -5.79 -27.13
N THR A 516 -30.80 -6.18 -28.37
CA THR A 516 -31.67 -7.02 -29.19
C THR A 516 -31.66 -8.49 -28.75
N HIS A 517 -30.68 -8.90 -27.93
CA HIS A 517 -30.66 -10.19 -27.28
C HIS A 517 -31.51 -10.16 -25.99
N PHE A 518 -32.38 -11.15 -25.80
CA PHE A 518 -33.17 -11.29 -24.56
C PHE A 518 -32.30 -11.53 -23.31
N THR A 519 -31.06 -11.99 -23.47
CA THR A 519 -30.03 -12.17 -22.45
C THR A 519 -28.66 -11.91 -23.05
N ASN A 520 -27.71 -11.37 -22.26
CA ASN A 520 -26.31 -11.23 -22.69
C ASN A 520 -25.75 -12.58 -23.15
N LYS A 521 -24.98 -12.56 -24.24
CA LYS A 521 -24.29 -13.75 -24.75
C LYS A 521 -22.81 -13.68 -24.43
N TYR A 522 -22.24 -14.82 -24.03
CA TYR A 522 -20.84 -14.92 -23.66
C TYR A 522 -20.05 -15.79 -24.65
N GLY A 523 -18.74 -15.60 -24.68
CA GLY A 523 -17.79 -16.48 -25.35
C GLY A 523 -16.47 -16.47 -24.60
N ASN A 524 -15.90 -17.65 -24.39
CA ASN A 524 -14.64 -17.83 -23.66
C ASN A 524 -13.54 -18.18 -24.66
N TYR A 525 -12.41 -17.48 -24.57
CA TYR A 525 -11.32 -17.56 -25.52
C TYR A 525 -9.99 -17.74 -24.80
N GLN A 526 -9.04 -18.33 -25.50
CA GLN A 526 -7.68 -18.53 -24.99
C GLN A 526 -6.66 -18.16 -26.05
N ILE A 527 -5.60 -17.47 -25.64
CA ILE A 527 -4.36 -17.32 -26.41
C ILE A 527 -3.27 -18.12 -25.68
N SER A 528 -2.62 -19.06 -26.36
CA SER A 528 -1.60 -19.93 -25.77
C SER A 528 -0.25 -19.75 -26.44
N VAL A 529 0.82 -19.69 -25.65
CA VAL A 529 2.21 -19.69 -26.13
C VAL A 529 3.04 -20.68 -25.32
N ALA A 530 4.00 -21.32 -25.98
CA ALA A 530 4.96 -22.21 -25.36
C ALA A 530 6.36 -21.92 -25.88
N PHE A 531 7.33 -21.89 -24.96
CA PHE A 531 8.71 -21.57 -25.29
C PHE A 531 9.65 -22.08 -24.20
N SER A 532 10.94 -22.02 -24.50
CA SER A 532 12.00 -22.46 -23.59
C SER A 532 12.92 -21.30 -23.25
N VAL A 533 13.38 -21.22 -22.00
CA VAL A 533 14.50 -20.35 -21.59
C VAL A 533 15.70 -21.23 -21.26
N ARG A 534 16.86 -20.92 -21.84
CA ARG A 534 18.12 -21.66 -21.69
C ARG A 534 19.29 -20.72 -21.46
N ASN A 535 20.26 -21.13 -20.67
CA ASN A 535 21.52 -20.43 -20.50
C ASN A 535 22.43 -20.75 -21.68
N GLY A 536 23.01 -19.72 -22.28
CA GLY A 536 23.99 -19.85 -23.35
C GLY A 536 25.37 -20.29 -22.86
N ASN A 537 25.63 -20.22 -21.55
CA ASN A 537 26.94 -20.55 -20.99
C ASN A 537 27.27 -22.04 -21.15
N CYS A 538 28.45 -22.34 -21.70
CA CYS A 538 29.00 -23.69 -21.91
C CYS A 538 30.16 -24.02 -20.94
N MET A 539 30.39 -23.18 -19.93
CA MET A 539 31.48 -23.37 -18.97
C MET A 539 31.10 -24.35 -17.87
N VAL A 540 32.07 -25.20 -17.50
CA VAL A 540 32.07 -26.02 -16.29
C VAL A 540 33.34 -25.73 -15.49
N TYR A 541 33.22 -25.69 -14.17
CA TYR A 541 34.31 -25.36 -13.27
C TYR A 541 34.65 -26.59 -12.41
N PRO A 542 35.82 -27.22 -12.65
CA PRO A 542 36.31 -28.29 -11.79
C PRO A 542 36.89 -27.68 -10.51
N PHE A 543 36.59 -28.28 -9.36
CA PHE A 543 37.11 -27.88 -8.04
C PHE A 543 37.79 -29.06 -7.36
N ASP A 544 38.94 -28.83 -6.75
CA ASP A 544 39.61 -29.85 -5.94
C ASP A 544 38.72 -30.27 -4.76
N VAL A 545 38.54 -31.59 -4.59
CA VAL A 545 37.56 -32.14 -3.63
C VAL A 545 37.91 -31.81 -2.17
N LEU A 546 39.20 -31.69 -1.84
CA LEU A 546 39.63 -31.48 -0.46
C LEU A 546 39.78 -29.99 -0.13
N THR A 547 40.42 -29.23 -1.01
CA THR A 547 40.76 -27.83 -0.78
C THR A 547 39.66 -26.87 -1.21
N GLY A 548 38.75 -27.30 -2.10
CA GLY A 548 37.72 -26.44 -2.69
C GLY A 548 38.28 -25.38 -3.63
N ALA A 549 39.55 -25.46 -4.03
CA ALA A 549 40.15 -24.53 -4.98
C ALA A 549 39.69 -24.84 -6.41
N GLU A 550 39.39 -23.80 -7.20
CA GLU A 550 39.07 -23.95 -8.62
C GLU A 550 40.30 -24.45 -9.39
N LEU A 551 40.12 -25.49 -10.19
CA LEU A 551 41.15 -26.08 -11.04
C LEU A 551 41.07 -25.48 -12.45
N GLN A 552 42.18 -24.90 -12.90
CA GLN A 552 42.32 -24.42 -14.27
C GLN A 552 42.52 -25.59 -15.25
N ASN A 553 42.35 -25.33 -16.55
CA ASN A 553 42.64 -26.36 -17.57
C ASN A 553 44.09 -26.86 -17.41
N THR A 554 44.31 -28.16 -17.53
CA THR A 554 45.59 -28.87 -17.33
C THR A 554 46.13 -28.85 -15.88
N SER A 555 45.31 -28.49 -14.90
CA SER A 555 45.72 -28.56 -13.48
C SER A 555 45.87 -30.01 -13.00
N ILE A 556 46.68 -30.16 -11.95
CA ILE A 556 47.01 -31.43 -11.31
C ILE A 556 46.45 -31.40 -9.90
N THR A 557 45.83 -32.49 -9.47
CA THR A 557 45.34 -32.69 -8.09
C THR A 557 45.59 -34.12 -7.64
N GLU A 558 46.05 -34.30 -6.41
CA GLU A 558 46.12 -35.63 -5.77
C GLU A 558 44.77 -36.06 -5.17
N ASN A 559 43.86 -35.13 -4.92
CA ASN A 559 42.60 -35.36 -4.21
C ASN A 559 41.41 -35.67 -5.15
N GLY A 560 41.59 -35.45 -6.45
CA GLY A 560 40.51 -35.48 -7.43
C GLY A 560 39.70 -34.19 -7.48
N PHE A 561 38.65 -34.19 -8.31
CA PHE A 561 37.84 -33.00 -8.53
C PHE A 561 36.33 -33.27 -8.56
N SER A 562 35.54 -32.24 -8.28
CA SER A 562 34.09 -32.17 -8.51
C SER A 562 33.74 -31.13 -9.58
N LEU A 563 32.62 -31.28 -10.26
CA LEU A 563 32.15 -30.32 -11.26
C LEU A 563 31.05 -29.40 -10.71
N ASP A 564 31.22 -28.08 -10.89
CA ASP A 564 30.17 -27.06 -10.77
C ASP A 564 29.76 -26.57 -12.15
N LEU A 565 28.47 -26.69 -12.47
CA LEU A 565 27.91 -26.31 -13.77
C LEU A 565 27.49 -24.83 -13.85
N ALA A 566 27.81 -23.99 -12.87
CA ALA A 566 27.46 -22.58 -12.80
C ALA A 566 25.96 -22.30 -13.07
N ARG A 567 25.11 -23.20 -12.54
CA ARG A 567 23.65 -23.21 -12.71
C ARG A 567 23.15 -23.43 -14.15
N SER A 568 23.99 -23.81 -15.11
CA SER A 568 23.55 -24.28 -16.43
C SER A 568 23.02 -25.71 -16.32
N ARG A 569 21.74 -25.92 -16.69
CA ARG A 569 21.05 -27.21 -16.51
C ARG A 569 20.83 -28.02 -17.78
N TYR A 570 21.09 -27.42 -18.95
CA TYR A 570 20.82 -28.02 -20.27
C TYR A 570 22.09 -28.26 -21.10
N LEU A 571 23.20 -28.62 -20.44
CA LEU A 571 24.47 -28.94 -21.07
C LEU A 571 24.63 -30.45 -21.29
N ASP A 572 25.23 -30.83 -22.41
CA ASP A 572 25.73 -32.18 -22.64
C ASP A 572 27.15 -32.26 -22.10
N ILE A 573 27.35 -33.03 -21.03
CA ILE A 573 28.65 -33.15 -20.36
C ILE A 573 29.06 -34.61 -20.37
N ASN A 574 30.22 -34.90 -20.94
CA ASN A 574 30.85 -36.21 -20.87
C ASN A 574 32.20 -36.09 -20.19
N VAL A 575 32.47 -37.04 -19.28
CA VAL A 575 33.79 -37.18 -18.66
C VAL A 575 34.41 -38.48 -19.15
N LYS A 576 35.56 -38.35 -19.80
CA LYS A 576 36.42 -39.46 -20.18
C LYS A 576 37.57 -39.56 -19.19
N ARG A 577 37.85 -40.76 -18.68
CA ARG A 577 39.09 -41.04 -17.95
C ARG A 577 39.97 -41.96 -18.78
N SER A 578 41.23 -41.57 -18.95
CA SER A 578 42.30 -42.40 -19.49
C SER A 578 43.41 -42.59 -18.46
N VAL A 579 44.24 -43.61 -18.63
CA VAL A 579 45.50 -43.76 -17.88
C VAL A 579 46.64 -44.06 -18.85
N ILE A 580 47.87 -43.73 -18.47
CA ILE A 580 49.05 -44.08 -19.27
C ILE A 580 49.40 -45.54 -18.97
N VAL A 581 49.59 -46.34 -20.03
CA VAL A 581 50.06 -47.73 -19.92
C VAL A 581 51.14 -48.02 -20.95
N GLU A 582 52.01 -48.97 -20.62
CA GLU A 582 53.05 -49.47 -21.52
C GLU A 582 52.44 -50.46 -22.52
N GLY A 583 52.51 -50.13 -23.81
CA GLY A 583 52.03 -50.97 -24.92
C GLY A 583 53.16 -51.55 -25.78
N PRO A 584 52.85 -52.45 -26.73
CA PRO A 584 53.85 -53.15 -27.56
C PRO A 584 54.71 -52.23 -28.45
N ALA A 585 54.33 -50.97 -28.63
CA ALA A 585 55.00 -49.99 -29.49
C ALA A 585 55.33 -48.66 -28.75
N GLY A 586 55.25 -48.64 -27.42
CA GLY A 586 55.49 -47.47 -26.57
C GLY A 586 54.33 -47.15 -25.62
N MET A 587 54.42 -46.03 -24.90
CA MET A 587 53.39 -45.55 -23.98
C MET A 587 52.13 -45.10 -24.73
N ILE A 588 50.95 -45.54 -24.26
CA ILE A 588 49.64 -45.18 -24.84
C ILE A 588 48.68 -44.69 -23.76
N GLU A 589 47.72 -43.85 -24.17
CA GLU A 589 46.55 -43.52 -23.34
C GLU A 589 45.47 -44.59 -23.49
N ASP A 590 45.20 -45.32 -22.42
CA ASP A 590 44.17 -46.37 -22.36
C ASP A 590 42.89 -45.83 -21.71
N GLU A 591 41.80 -45.76 -22.48
CA GLU A 591 40.52 -45.25 -22.02
C GLU A 591 39.87 -46.23 -21.03
N ARG A 592 39.60 -45.74 -19.82
CA ARG A 592 38.95 -46.51 -18.76
C ARG A 592 37.45 -46.35 -18.75
N PHE A 593 36.96 -45.16 -19.09
CA PHE A 593 35.54 -44.92 -19.35
C PHE A 593 35.34 -43.61 -20.10
N ASN A 594 34.17 -43.50 -20.74
CA ASN A 594 33.62 -42.28 -21.28
C ASN A 594 32.11 -42.30 -21.09
N ARG A 595 31.57 -41.40 -20.28
CA ARG A 595 30.15 -41.39 -19.93
C ARG A 595 29.63 -39.99 -19.59
N PRO A 596 28.29 -39.79 -19.63
CA PRO A 596 27.67 -38.57 -19.16
C PRO A 596 27.99 -38.27 -17.69
N ALA A 597 28.09 -36.99 -17.35
CA ALA A 597 28.33 -36.46 -16.01
C ALA A 597 27.20 -35.52 -15.57
N LYS A 598 27.05 -35.34 -14.25
CA LYS A 598 26.10 -34.39 -13.65
C LYS A 598 26.78 -33.48 -12.62
N ASP A 599 26.08 -32.41 -12.28
CA ASP A 599 26.47 -31.44 -11.26
C ASP A 599 26.80 -32.13 -9.92
N GLY A 600 27.96 -31.83 -9.35
CA GLY A 600 28.44 -32.43 -8.10
C GLY A 600 29.04 -33.84 -8.19
N ASP A 601 29.12 -34.47 -9.38
CA ASP A 601 29.87 -35.73 -9.54
C ASP A 601 31.34 -35.53 -9.15
N GLN A 602 31.93 -36.52 -8.46
CA GLN A 602 33.32 -36.51 -8.00
C GLN A 602 34.16 -37.56 -8.74
N TYR A 603 35.40 -37.18 -9.05
CA TYR A 603 36.36 -37.98 -9.80
C TYR A 603 37.71 -38.01 -9.07
N THR A 604 37.98 -39.12 -8.37
CA THR A 604 39.13 -39.24 -7.46
C THR A 604 40.13 -40.35 -7.83
N ALA A 605 39.77 -41.21 -8.78
CA ALA A 605 40.68 -42.26 -9.24
C ALA A 605 41.82 -41.66 -10.07
N GLU A 606 43.01 -42.28 -10.03
CA GLU A 606 44.15 -41.78 -10.80
C GLU A 606 43.91 -41.84 -12.32
N GLY A 607 44.39 -40.81 -13.02
CA GLY A 607 44.35 -40.75 -14.47
C GLY A 607 44.23 -39.35 -15.06
N ILE A 608 44.10 -39.32 -16.38
CA ILE A 608 43.88 -38.14 -17.21
C ILE A 608 42.38 -38.03 -17.47
N TYR A 609 41.76 -36.95 -17.01
CA TYR A 609 40.34 -36.71 -17.20
C TYR A 609 40.12 -35.66 -18.27
N THR A 610 39.39 -36.01 -19.33
CA THR A 610 38.88 -35.06 -20.34
C THR A 610 37.41 -34.79 -20.07
N ILE A 611 37.08 -33.56 -19.72
CA ILE A 611 35.72 -33.07 -19.50
C ILE A 611 35.30 -32.36 -20.78
N SER A 612 34.37 -32.93 -21.53
CA SER A 612 33.81 -32.33 -22.74
C SER A 612 32.41 -31.81 -22.45
N VAL A 613 32.22 -30.51 -22.64
CA VAL A 613 30.93 -29.82 -22.48
C VAL A 613 30.49 -29.32 -23.83
N SER A 614 29.22 -29.51 -24.18
CA SER A 614 28.59 -28.88 -25.33
C SER A 614 27.21 -28.33 -24.98
N ASN A 615 26.88 -27.17 -25.52
CA ASN A 615 25.55 -26.60 -25.43
C ASN A 615 24.81 -26.83 -26.75
N ARG A 616 23.87 -27.78 -26.75
CA ARG A 616 23.11 -28.18 -27.94
C ARG A 616 22.31 -27.05 -28.60
N TYR A 617 22.00 -25.98 -27.87
CA TYR A 617 21.23 -24.84 -28.39
C TYR A 617 22.11 -23.74 -28.97
N THR A 618 23.39 -23.70 -28.58
CA THR A 618 24.34 -22.72 -29.12
C THR A 618 25.32 -23.33 -30.12
N GLY A 619 25.54 -24.64 -30.09
CA GLY A 619 26.58 -25.32 -30.85
C GLY A 619 27.98 -25.16 -30.24
N GLU A 620 28.11 -24.35 -29.20
CA GLU A 620 29.37 -24.11 -28.50
C GLU A 620 29.79 -25.36 -27.73
N SER A 621 31.11 -25.57 -27.66
CA SER A 621 31.70 -26.64 -26.86
C SER A 621 32.97 -26.17 -26.18
N THR A 622 33.29 -26.78 -25.05
CA THR A 622 34.51 -26.52 -24.30
C THR A 622 35.04 -27.84 -23.74
N THR A 623 36.35 -28.00 -23.83
CA THR A 623 37.03 -29.18 -23.27
C THR A 623 38.03 -28.73 -22.23
N LYS A 624 38.02 -29.40 -21.06
CA LYS A 624 39.03 -29.23 -20.01
C LYS A 624 39.70 -30.57 -19.72
N THR A 625 40.99 -30.53 -19.46
CA THR A 625 41.75 -31.71 -19.02
C THR A 625 42.23 -31.50 -17.59
N ILE A 626 42.01 -32.47 -16.71
CA ILE A 626 42.47 -32.47 -15.32
C ILE A 626 43.26 -33.75 -15.05
N PHE A 627 44.40 -33.63 -14.38
CA PHE A 627 45.24 -34.75 -14.00
C PHE A 627 44.99 -35.09 -12.54
N VAL A 628 44.61 -36.35 -12.26
CA VAL A 628 44.29 -36.81 -10.91
C VAL A 628 45.30 -37.88 -10.51
N GLY A 629 45.94 -37.70 -9.35
CA GLY A 629 46.80 -38.72 -8.73
C GLY A 629 48.30 -38.40 -8.74
N SER A 630 49.05 -39.36 -8.21
CA SER A 630 50.50 -39.26 -7.95
C SER A 630 51.32 -40.34 -8.67
N ASP A 631 50.65 -41.18 -9.49
CA ASP A 631 51.29 -42.22 -10.29
C ASP A 631 52.54 -41.72 -11.02
N ALA A 632 53.62 -42.50 -10.95
CA ALA A 632 54.93 -42.09 -11.45
C ALA A 632 54.94 -41.83 -12.96
N LEU A 633 54.24 -42.67 -13.74
CA LEU A 633 54.13 -42.49 -15.20
C LEU A 633 53.27 -41.26 -15.54
N LEU A 634 52.23 -40.99 -14.75
CA LEU A 634 51.44 -39.77 -14.89
C LEU A 634 52.27 -38.52 -14.55
N GLN A 635 53.07 -38.55 -13.49
CA GLN A 635 53.97 -37.44 -13.11
C GLN A 635 55.04 -37.19 -14.18
N GLU A 636 55.58 -38.26 -14.80
CA GLU A 636 56.49 -38.16 -15.94
C GLU A 636 55.77 -37.55 -17.16
N TYR A 637 54.55 -38.01 -17.48
CA TYR A 637 53.74 -37.46 -18.56
C TYR A 637 53.48 -35.95 -18.41
N ILE A 638 53.16 -35.54 -17.18
CA ILE A 638 52.96 -34.14 -16.80
C ILE A 638 54.27 -33.35 -16.98
N ALA A 639 55.39 -33.86 -16.45
CA ALA A 639 56.70 -33.21 -16.53
C ALA A 639 57.19 -33.00 -17.98
N HIS A 640 56.81 -33.91 -18.89
CA HIS A 640 57.14 -33.83 -20.31
C HIS A 640 56.16 -32.98 -21.16
N GLY A 641 55.19 -32.31 -20.53
CA GLY A 641 54.29 -31.36 -21.18
C GLY A 641 53.15 -32.03 -21.95
N PHE A 642 52.60 -33.13 -21.40
CA PHE A 642 51.37 -33.78 -21.87
C PHE A 642 51.46 -34.38 -23.28
N SER A 643 52.61 -34.96 -23.63
CA SER A 643 52.83 -35.59 -24.93
C SER A 643 53.29 -37.04 -24.74
N PRO A 644 52.49 -38.05 -25.16
CA PRO A 644 52.88 -39.45 -25.07
C PRO A 644 54.16 -39.76 -25.86
N ASP A 645 54.41 -39.05 -26.97
CA ASP A 645 55.62 -39.20 -27.77
C ASP A 645 56.90 -38.79 -27.04
N ARG A 646 56.78 -37.98 -25.97
CA ARG A 646 57.89 -37.54 -25.13
C ARG A 646 58.16 -38.46 -23.94
N LEU A 647 57.33 -39.50 -23.76
CA LEU A 647 57.55 -40.58 -22.80
C LEU A 647 58.36 -41.76 -23.37
N LYS A 648 58.84 -41.65 -24.62
CA LYS A 648 59.58 -42.69 -25.33
C LYS A 648 61.05 -42.77 -24.95
#